data_AF-M2Y0T1-F1
#
_entry.id   AF-M2Y0T1-F1
#
_cell.length_a   1.000
_cell.length_b   1.000
_cell.length_c   1.000
_cell.angle_alpha   90.00
_cell.angle_beta   90.00
_cell.angle_gamma   90.00
#
_symmetry.space_group_name_H-M   'P 1'
#
loop_
_entity.id
_entity.type
_entity.pdbx_description
1 polymer ?
#
loop_
_entity_poly.entity_id
_entity_poly.type
_entity_poly.pdbx_seq_one_letter_code
_entity_poly.pdbx_strand_id
1 'polypeptide(L)'
;MEPLCVRDALLLYFVVRDDDLGRYEEGTLKGYKPWFVHQLFPEEKVYGYKDLEVHILYHLVSWNVFLQVRYSLKDSNTVGFLNIETLLYEHLPDYVCSCMEEFKRKVAEPFPIDRYLSTWQIILPRQSLCSDAKVYVQNVTQTTATEIYHRFKLLLLFFIETASYIDWEDDKWDMFVILSLHEEILGFAAVYRFTCFDKSENTWNPRERVRISQFLIFPCFHRKGYGISLLDAIYRHYMETSCLEITVENPCQGFQTLRDILDTKNCLYLEKRLGYLPSVEEIRKEWKITRKQALRCREIIRFSRLQEEEETNTFRIGIKKRLYLEYAEQMASLDSVEARKAYLWQLYKEIEETYRKLVIWAVVIWSLAFLLHFPCKYKIAEEVFTTNPLEDWSLQLQGIDHLLQISDIHLDPKLEENSKKLSFFRNHVVPVIVPKAVLVTGDLTNGKKDTTNNWFYLFLGHPSSKRLDEWNEYYVQTQEYRHKNASVLWSDVRGNHDSFGVDDMIQDDDLFQRYAVEPQPKNAVSFHRFSEQNDIKLVKYSPYYRYSLHRPFHFFARTNNEELQLLMQASLAEKKEQVVIVYGHFPSSTIDYTVSETFWRTFLRFFWWSRSILSRKFYSYPNYVIYLSGHLHSVLGFLPRMYCKCGNYMELELADLYTSSVYRWIVIDHGNFAFSDIPIQQNIFAVVTNPVPLSSSTKRSQAFALSSKYIRLMVASLESFWDRNLTLGNVEVFIDDKKIGIAKKMENDMLKSSSGSNLFLCAWNPMSYLEGFHNLVVQYCFEESCMTMISTSFSLQSEQRYHYSCKDWIRCLMLFADAPVVIKGLCLIGLLLYGILVHIPYFSTGSCWLPSSWIVFGKRLSFVRKTRWRVSQVLFYNFLLGPLLILFRVTGDDYHNCTGYMFFFYTFVCGEIQASYLEMYNLLLQQLWFACIPSVCLDIYRCYLKQDEKPTNENTCHENKFERRKSVLFALRYWSPHKSICLLYGLVILYQLGILLRYVGCFGFWSCLCSPLLSLVFFYSCL
;
A
#
# COMPACT_ATOMS: atom_id res chain seq x y z
N MET A 1 -60.56 -9.85 21.00
CA MET A 1 -59.41 -9.06 20.52
C MET A 1 -58.70 -9.86 19.45
N GLU A 2 -58.21 -9.20 18.40
CA GLU A 2 -57.37 -9.89 17.40
C GLU A 2 -56.00 -10.23 18.00
N PRO A 3 -55.37 -11.35 17.59
CA PRO A 3 -54.03 -11.69 18.04
C PRO A 3 -53.00 -10.69 17.52
N LEU A 4 -52.04 -10.33 18.37
CA LEU A 4 -50.93 -9.45 18.02
C LEU A 4 -49.71 -10.28 17.63
N CYS A 5 -48.95 -9.81 16.63
CA CYS A 5 -47.65 -10.38 16.28
C CYS A 5 -46.63 -10.04 17.37
N VAL A 6 -46.07 -11.06 18.04
CA VAL A 6 -45.14 -10.87 19.17
C VAL A 6 -43.87 -10.15 18.73
N ARG A 7 -43.37 -10.44 17.53
CA ARG A 7 -42.18 -9.81 16.95
C ARG A 7 -42.36 -8.31 16.71
N ASP A 8 -43.59 -7.84 16.54
CA ASP A 8 -43.87 -6.42 16.37
C ASP A 8 -44.03 -5.68 17.70
N ALA A 9 -44.50 -6.37 18.74
CA ALA A 9 -44.62 -5.84 20.08
C ALA A 9 -43.30 -5.85 20.88
N LEU A 10 -42.36 -6.76 20.57
CA LEU A 10 -41.13 -6.95 21.34
C LEU A 10 -39.94 -6.16 20.79
N LEU A 11 -39.35 -5.32 21.63
CA LEU A 11 -38.14 -4.54 21.34
C LEU A 11 -37.07 -4.76 22.42
N LEU A 12 -35.84 -4.95 21.95
CA LEU A 12 -34.65 -5.09 22.77
C LEU A 12 -33.86 -3.79 22.71
N TYR A 13 -33.47 -3.28 23.87
CA TYR A 13 -32.68 -2.05 24.01
C TYR A 13 -31.37 -2.36 24.70
N PHE A 14 -30.28 -1.80 24.19
CA PHE A 14 -28.95 -1.96 24.74
C PHE A 14 -28.47 -0.60 25.22
N VAL A 15 -28.28 -0.49 26.54
CA VAL A 15 -27.99 0.74 27.28
C VAL A 15 -26.55 0.67 27.78
N VAL A 16 -25.77 1.75 27.62
CA VAL A 16 -24.40 1.84 28.13
C VAL A 16 -24.29 2.93 29.21
N ARG A 17 -24.91 4.08 28.99
CA ARG A 17 -24.81 5.25 29.89
C ARG A 17 -26.16 5.88 30.15
N ASP A 18 -26.20 6.81 31.09
CA ASP A 18 -27.41 7.57 31.44
C ASP A 18 -28.02 8.31 30.22
N ASP A 19 -27.19 8.80 29.30
CA ASP A 19 -27.64 9.39 28.04
C ASP A 19 -28.44 8.43 27.15
N ASP A 20 -28.20 7.12 27.22
CA ASP A 20 -29.02 6.13 26.50
C ASP A 20 -30.39 5.98 27.15
N LEU A 21 -30.48 6.10 28.47
CA LEU A 21 -31.75 6.10 29.21
C LEU A 21 -32.59 7.32 28.86
N GLY A 22 -31.98 8.51 28.82
CA GLY A 22 -32.67 9.73 28.36
C GLY A 22 -33.24 9.56 26.95
N ARG A 23 -32.44 9.03 26.02
CA ARG A 23 -32.90 8.73 24.65
C ARG A 23 -33.97 7.65 24.59
N TYR A 24 -33.94 6.66 25.48
CA TYR A 24 -34.99 5.66 25.58
C TYR A 24 -36.33 6.29 26.01
N GLU A 25 -36.31 7.19 26.99
CA GLU A 25 -37.51 7.89 27.47
C GLU A 25 -38.08 8.85 26.42
N GLU A 26 -37.22 9.49 25.64
CA GLU A 26 -37.60 10.33 24.49
C GLU A 26 -38.08 9.51 23.27
N GLY A 27 -37.95 8.18 23.29
CA GLY A 27 -38.26 7.31 22.15
C GLY A 27 -37.29 7.42 20.97
N THR A 28 -36.10 7.99 21.19
CA THR A 28 -35.05 8.18 20.16
C THR A 28 -33.98 7.09 20.17
N LEU A 29 -33.88 6.30 21.25
CA LEU A 29 -33.00 5.14 21.31
C LEU A 29 -33.50 4.03 20.36
N LYS A 30 -32.60 3.47 19.57
CA LYS A 30 -32.92 2.42 18.61
C LYS A 30 -33.25 1.09 19.32
N GLY A 31 -34.49 0.64 19.20
CA GLY A 31 -34.92 -0.72 19.57
C GLY A 31 -34.59 -1.74 18.48
N TYR A 32 -34.30 -2.98 18.90
CA TYR A 32 -33.98 -4.11 18.02
C TYR A 32 -35.05 -5.20 18.16
N LYS A 33 -35.61 -5.64 17.03
CA LYS A 33 -36.56 -6.75 17.01
C LYS A 33 -35.84 -8.11 17.07
N PRO A 34 -36.42 -9.12 17.75
CA PRO A 34 -35.92 -10.49 17.68
C PRO A 34 -36.06 -11.04 16.26
N TRP A 35 -35.17 -11.95 15.86
CA TRP A 35 -35.30 -12.65 14.58
C TRP A 35 -36.29 -13.80 14.69
N PHE A 36 -36.26 -14.50 15.82
CA PHE A 36 -37.10 -15.65 16.11
C PHE A 36 -37.86 -15.41 17.40
N VAL A 37 -39.14 -15.79 17.40
CA VAL A 37 -39.96 -15.85 18.61
C VAL A 37 -40.71 -17.16 18.74
N HIS A 38 -40.72 -17.99 17.68
CA HIS A 38 -41.43 -19.26 17.61
C HIS A 38 -41.03 -20.28 18.69
N GLN A 39 -39.80 -20.19 19.22
CA GLN A 39 -39.32 -21.04 20.32
C GLN A 39 -40.06 -20.79 21.64
N LEU A 40 -40.57 -19.57 21.84
CA LEU A 40 -41.38 -19.19 23.01
C LEU A 40 -42.87 -19.08 22.66
N PHE A 41 -43.17 -18.72 21.42
CA PHE A 41 -44.52 -18.45 20.92
C PHE A 41 -44.74 -19.22 19.61
N PRO A 42 -45.17 -20.49 19.64
CA PRO A 42 -45.22 -21.35 18.44
C PRO A 42 -45.98 -20.76 17.25
N GLU A 43 -47.02 -19.96 17.48
CA GLU A 43 -47.80 -19.27 16.44
C GLU A 43 -47.31 -17.84 16.12
N GLU A 44 -46.22 -17.39 16.75
CA GLU A 44 -45.68 -16.02 16.76
C GLU A 44 -46.71 -14.93 17.14
N LYS A 45 -47.80 -15.35 17.78
CA LYS A 45 -48.95 -14.53 18.15
C LYS A 45 -49.20 -14.56 19.65
N VAL A 46 -49.76 -13.46 20.16
CA VAL A 46 -50.23 -13.34 21.54
C VAL A 46 -51.67 -12.85 21.57
N TYR A 47 -52.47 -13.44 22.46
CA TYR A 47 -53.90 -13.20 22.60
C TYR A 47 -54.22 -12.47 23.91
N GLY A 48 -55.28 -11.67 23.91
CA GLY A 48 -55.81 -11.02 25.13
C GLY A 48 -55.12 -9.72 25.53
N TYR A 49 -54.34 -9.10 24.65
CA TYR A 49 -53.76 -7.77 24.85
C TYR A 49 -54.17 -6.78 23.77
N LYS A 50 -54.27 -5.50 24.12
CA LYS A 50 -54.42 -4.37 23.20
C LYS A 50 -53.25 -3.40 23.35
N ASP A 51 -52.72 -2.91 22.23
CA ASP A 51 -51.59 -1.98 22.16
C ASP A 51 -50.37 -2.47 22.99
N LEU A 52 -50.03 -3.75 22.83
CA LEU A 52 -48.96 -4.39 23.59
C LEU A 52 -47.58 -3.91 23.13
N GLU A 53 -46.77 -3.46 24.10
CA GLU A 53 -45.35 -3.15 23.94
C GLU A 53 -44.54 -3.94 24.99
N VAL A 54 -43.51 -4.65 24.55
CA VAL A 54 -42.62 -5.43 25.42
C VAL A 54 -41.20 -4.95 25.18
N HIS A 55 -40.64 -4.25 26.16
CA HIS A 55 -39.28 -3.70 26.11
C HIS A 55 -38.38 -4.50 27.05
N ILE A 56 -37.26 -5.02 26.53
CA ILE A 56 -36.20 -5.64 27.36
C ILE A 56 -34.95 -4.78 27.25
N LEU A 57 -34.56 -4.17 28.36
CA LEU A 57 -33.40 -3.29 28.43
C LEU A 57 -32.22 -4.07 29.02
N TYR A 58 -31.10 -4.07 28.32
CA TYR A 58 -29.83 -4.68 28.76
C TYR A 58 -28.81 -3.56 29.01
N HIS A 59 -28.31 -3.46 30.24
CA HIS A 59 -27.17 -2.61 30.54
C HIS A 59 -25.88 -3.36 30.21
N LEU A 60 -25.12 -2.86 29.24
CA LEU A 60 -23.97 -3.58 28.67
C LEU A 60 -22.72 -3.56 29.56
N VAL A 61 -22.65 -2.69 30.57
CA VAL A 61 -21.48 -2.61 31.47
C VAL A 61 -21.71 -3.49 32.71
N SER A 62 -22.82 -3.28 33.42
CA SER A 62 -23.13 -4.02 34.66
C SER A 62 -23.94 -5.30 34.45
N TRP A 63 -24.28 -5.63 33.19
CA TRP A 63 -25.05 -6.80 32.77
C TRP A 63 -26.48 -6.87 33.34
N ASN A 64 -26.99 -5.77 33.90
CA ASN A 64 -28.35 -5.72 34.44
C ASN A 64 -29.38 -5.74 33.33
N VAL A 65 -30.52 -6.37 33.62
CA VAL A 65 -31.63 -6.53 32.69
C VAL A 65 -32.88 -5.97 33.34
N PHE A 66 -33.72 -5.31 32.56
CA PHE A 66 -35.03 -4.84 32.99
C PHE A 66 -36.08 -5.19 31.92
N LEU A 67 -37.17 -5.84 32.33
CA LEU A 67 -38.31 -6.17 31.48
C LEU A 67 -39.44 -5.20 31.77
N GLN A 68 -39.94 -4.53 30.73
CA GLN A 68 -41.08 -3.65 30.81
C GLN A 68 -42.17 -4.09 29.82
N VAL A 69 -43.35 -4.39 30.35
CA VAL A 69 -44.53 -4.76 29.55
C VAL A 69 -45.58 -3.66 29.71
N ARG A 70 -46.03 -3.08 28.60
CA ARG A 70 -47.07 -2.03 28.56
C ARG A 70 -48.22 -2.49 27.66
N TYR A 71 -49.44 -2.17 28.04
CA TYR A 71 -50.64 -2.47 27.26
C TYR A 71 -51.77 -1.51 27.67
N SER A 72 -52.69 -1.23 26.75
CA SER A 72 -53.88 -0.43 27.05
C SER A 72 -55.00 -1.24 27.71
N LEU A 73 -55.09 -2.54 27.38
CA LEU A 73 -56.07 -3.47 27.96
C LEU A 73 -55.54 -4.91 27.96
N LYS A 74 -55.85 -5.65 29.03
CA LYS A 74 -55.53 -7.08 29.24
C LYS A 74 -56.81 -7.83 29.58
N ASP A 75 -57.14 -8.86 28.80
CA ASP A 75 -58.28 -9.76 29.03
C ASP A 75 -57.80 -11.21 29.16
N SER A 76 -57.68 -11.65 30.42
CA SER A 76 -57.22 -13.00 30.77
C SER A 76 -58.20 -14.10 30.40
N ASN A 77 -59.46 -13.78 30.06
CA ASN A 77 -60.47 -14.76 29.68
C ASN A 77 -60.45 -15.09 28.19
N THR A 78 -59.59 -14.43 27.39
CA THR A 78 -59.45 -14.71 25.96
C THR A 78 -58.93 -16.14 25.75
N VAL A 79 -59.57 -16.90 24.87
CA VAL A 79 -59.12 -18.24 24.48
C VAL A 79 -57.71 -18.17 23.89
N GLY A 80 -56.78 -18.95 24.42
CA GLY A 80 -55.37 -18.90 24.04
C GLY A 80 -54.57 -17.75 24.69
N PHE A 81 -55.11 -17.08 25.72
CA PHE A 81 -54.39 -16.09 26.50
C PHE A 81 -53.10 -16.68 27.10
N LEU A 82 -52.01 -15.96 26.94
CA LEU A 82 -50.68 -16.30 27.43
C LEU A 82 -50.10 -15.08 28.15
N ASN A 83 -49.77 -15.23 29.44
CA ASN A 83 -49.19 -14.13 30.19
C ASN A 83 -47.71 -13.93 29.80
N ILE A 84 -47.47 -13.01 28.87
CA ILE A 84 -46.13 -12.76 28.30
C ILE A 84 -45.12 -12.32 29.35
N GLU A 85 -45.56 -11.59 30.38
CA GLU A 85 -44.69 -11.11 31.45
C GLU A 85 -44.15 -12.28 32.28
N THR A 86 -45.03 -13.15 32.75
CA THR A 86 -44.66 -14.36 33.51
C THR A 86 -43.76 -15.26 32.68
N LEU A 87 -44.12 -15.52 31.42
CA LEU A 87 -43.32 -16.35 30.52
C LEU A 87 -41.90 -15.79 30.35
N LEU A 88 -41.74 -14.50 30.08
CA LEU A 88 -40.40 -13.92 29.89
C LEU A 88 -39.58 -13.90 31.19
N TYR A 89 -40.22 -13.67 32.34
CA TYR A 89 -39.55 -13.76 33.64
C TYR A 89 -39.04 -15.17 33.96
N GLU A 90 -39.72 -16.23 33.54
CA GLU A 90 -39.22 -17.62 33.70
C GLU A 90 -37.86 -17.86 33.02
N HIS A 91 -37.54 -17.07 32.01
CA HIS A 91 -36.27 -17.14 31.27
C HIS A 91 -35.19 -16.18 31.77
N LEU A 92 -35.53 -15.28 32.70
CA LEU A 92 -34.62 -14.32 33.32
C LEU A 92 -34.29 -14.75 34.76
N PRO A 93 -33.14 -14.36 35.32
CA PRO A 93 -32.84 -14.67 36.71
C PRO A 93 -33.68 -13.81 37.68
N ASP A 94 -33.97 -14.32 38.87
CA ASP A 94 -34.80 -13.63 39.89
C ASP A 94 -34.22 -12.28 40.36
N TYR A 95 -32.93 -12.03 40.12
CA TYR A 95 -32.20 -10.82 40.51
C TYR A 95 -32.09 -9.76 39.38
N VAL A 96 -32.90 -9.86 38.32
CA VAL A 96 -33.06 -8.74 37.36
C VAL A 96 -33.72 -7.54 38.03
N CYS A 97 -33.56 -6.35 37.45
CA CYS A 97 -34.16 -5.14 38.00
C CYS A 97 -35.69 -5.26 37.98
N SER A 98 -36.31 -4.94 39.10
CA SER A 98 -37.77 -5.06 39.29
C SER A 98 -38.55 -3.85 38.78
N CYS A 99 -37.90 -2.69 38.72
CA CYS A 99 -38.48 -1.43 38.27
C CYS A 99 -37.46 -0.57 37.52
N MET A 100 -37.95 0.45 36.80
CA MET A 100 -37.11 1.35 36.00
C MET A 100 -36.13 2.13 36.87
N GLU A 101 -36.55 2.54 38.06
CA GLU A 101 -35.80 3.34 39.01
C GLU A 101 -34.60 2.57 39.55
N GLU A 102 -34.78 1.26 39.81
CA GLU A 102 -33.70 0.36 40.15
C GLU A 102 -32.72 0.20 38.98
N PHE A 103 -33.23 0.04 37.76
CA PHE A 103 -32.40 -0.06 36.56
C PHE A 103 -31.58 1.20 36.33
N LYS A 104 -32.18 2.39 36.43
CA LYS A 104 -31.51 3.70 36.34
C LYS A 104 -30.39 3.83 37.36
N ARG A 105 -30.65 3.46 38.63
CA ARG A 105 -29.63 3.44 39.68
C ARG A 105 -28.47 2.52 39.30
N LYS A 106 -28.75 1.33 38.76
CA LYS A 106 -27.72 0.38 38.31
C LYS A 106 -26.91 0.85 37.09
N VAL A 107 -27.49 1.68 36.23
CA VAL A 107 -26.75 2.32 35.13
C VAL A 107 -25.84 3.44 35.64
N ALA A 108 -26.28 4.17 36.66
CA ALA A 108 -25.49 5.26 37.27
C ALA A 108 -24.36 4.76 38.20
N GLU A 109 -24.53 3.60 38.83
CA GLU A 109 -23.54 2.99 39.72
C GLU A 109 -22.27 2.55 38.96
N PRO A 110 -21.06 2.94 39.39
CA PRO A 110 -19.81 2.42 38.84
C PRO A 110 -19.73 0.90 39.02
N PHE A 111 -19.45 0.16 37.95
CA PHE A 111 -19.35 -1.29 37.97
C PHE A 111 -17.88 -1.73 38.05
N PRO A 112 -17.44 -2.45 39.11
CA PRO A 112 -16.04 -2.85 39.27
C PRO A 112 -15.72 -4.09 38.42
N ILE A 113 -15.72 -3.95 37.09
CA ILE A 113 -15.62 -5.09 36.17
C ILE A 113 -14.35 -5.92 36.37
N ASP A 114 -13.22 -5.29 36.70
CA ASP A 114 -11.93 -5.97 36.92
C ASP A 114 -12.01 -7.00 38.04
N ARG A 115 -12.86 -6.76 39.06
CA ARG A 115 -13.09 -7.70 40.16
C ARG A 115 -13.87 -8.93 39.70
N TYR A 116 -14.82 -8.74 38.79
CA TYR A 116 -15.63 -9.84 38.24
C TYR A 116 -14.84 -10.64 37.21
N LEU A 117 -13.88 -10.02 36.52
CA LEU A 117 -13.07 -10.66 35.49
C LEU A 117 -11.70 -11.14 35.96
N SER A 118 -11.34 -10.94 37.23
CA SER A 118 -10.00 -11.26 37.75
C SER A 118 -9.60 -12.73 37.60
N THR A 119 -10.58 -13.64 37.56
CA THR A 119 -10.38 -15.09 37.39
C THR A 119 -10.48 -15.56 35.94
N TRP A 120 -10.79 -14.66 35.00
CA TRP A 120 -10.94 -14.99 33.60
C TRP A 120 -9.60 -14.95 32.88
N GLN A 121 -9.38 -15.90 31.97
CA GLN A 121 -8.20 -15.88 31.11
C GLN A 121 -8.43 -14.87 29.98
N ILE A 122 -7.49 -13.93 29.81
CA ILE A 122 -7.53 -12.94 28.73
C ILE A 122 -6.91 -13.53 27.48
N ILE A 123 -7.64 -13.50 26.37
CA ILE A 123 -7.15 -13.86 25.04
C ILE A 123 -7.01 -12.58 24.23
N LEU A 124 -5.78 -12.08 24.12
CA LEU A 124 -5.49 -10.87 23.36
C LEU A 124 -5.75 -11.11 21.86
N PRO A 125 -6.57 -10.30 21.16
CA PRO A 125 -6.85 -10.49 19.73
C PRO A 125 -5.59 -10.42 18.86
N ARG A 126 -5.50 -11.23 17.78
CA ARG A 126 -4.55 -10.94 16.69
C ARG A 126 -4.91 -9.59 16.10
N GLN A 127 -3.92 -8.70 16.05
CA GLN A 127 -4.08 -7.24 16.02
C GLN A 127 -4.66 -6.60 14.74
N SER A 128 -5.59 -7.24 14.03
CA SER A 128 -5.90 -6.86 12.64
C SER A 128 -7.35 -6.54 12.28
N LEU A 129 -8.33 -6.61 13.21
CA LEU A 129 -9.75 -6.37 12.84
C LEU A 129 -10.54 -5.43 13.77
N CYS A 130 -10.27 -5.43 15.08
CA CYS A 130 -10.82 -4.46 16.06
C CYS A 130 -9.77 -4.26 17.16
N SER A 131 -9.17 -3.07 17.23
CA SER A 131 -8.18 -2.73 18.28
C SER A 131 -8.81 -2.26 19.59
N ASP A 132 -10.14 -2.23 19.65
CA ASP A 132 -11.00 -1.66 20.67
C ASP A 132 -11.75 -2.72 21.49
N ALA A 133 -11.36 -4.00 21.44
CA ALA A 133 -12.01 -5.07 22.18
C ALA A 133 -11.02 -6.11 22.74
N LYS A 134 -11.40 -6.78 23.84
CA LYS A 134 -10.68 -7.87 24.50
C LYS A 134 -11.61 -9.08 24.61
N VAL A 135 -11.05 -10.30 24.51
CA VAL A 135 -11.81 -11.54 24.69
C VAL A 135 -11.35 -12.21 25.99
N TYR A 136 -12.32 -12.68 26.76
CA TYR A 136 -12.12 -13.40 28.01
C TYR A 136 -12.71 -14.79 27.88
N VAL A 137 -12.06 -15.79 28.47
CA VAL A 137 -12.58 -17.16 28.56
C VAL A 137 -12.56 -17.65 30.00
N GLN A 138 -13.63 -18.35 30.37
CA GLN A 138 -13.74 -19.06 31.64
C GLN A 138 -14.68 -20.25 31.46
N ASN A 139 -14.52 -21.27 32.30
CA ASN A 139 -15.48 -22.35 32.38
C ASN A 139 -16.84 -21.86 32.88
N VAL A 140 -17.95 -22.36 32.31
CA VAL A 140 -19.29 -21.86 32.62
C VAL A 140 -19.74 -22.13 34.06
N THR A 141 -19.17 -23.13 34.72
CA THR A 141 -19.47 -23.50 36.12
C THR A 141 -18.99 -22.45 37.13
N GLN A 142 -18.14 -21.52 36.70
CA GLN A 142 -17.68 -20.42 37.53
C GLN A 142 -18.78 -19.36 37.68
N THR A 143 -19.00 -18.93 38.92
CA THR A 143 -20.12 -18.04 39.32
C THR A 143 -20.36 -16.86 38.39
N THR A 144 -19.30 -16.15 37.99
CA THR A 144 -19.39 -14.99 37.09
C THR A 144 -19.81 -15.35 35.67
N ALA A 145 -19.34 -16.48 35.12
CA ALA A 145 -19.74 -16.94 33.79
C ALA A 145 -21.20 -17.41 33.79
N THR A 146 -21.61 -18.13 34.83
CA THR A 146 -23.00 -18.55 35.05
C THR A 146 -23.94 -17.35 35.13
N GLU A 147 -23.55 -16.29 35.85
CA GLU A 147 -24.33 -15.06 35.97
C GLU A 147 -24.55 -14.36 34.62
N ILE A 148 -23.48 -14.19 33.82
CA ILE A 148 -23.58 -13.60 32.47
C ILE A 148 -24.48 -14.48 31.60
N TYR A 149 -24.28 -15.80 31.63
CA TYR A 149 -25.10 -16.72 30.83
C TYR A 149 -26.59 -16.58 31.17
N HIS A 150 -26.98 -16.60 32.44
CA HIS A 150 -28.39 -16.48 32.83
C HIS A 150 -29.00 -15.12 32.47
N ARG A 151 -28.23 -14.03 32.57
CA ARG A 151 -28.71 -12.69 32.19
C ARG A 151 -28.95 -12.55 30.68
N PHE A 152 -28.16 -13.24 29.84
CA PHE A 152 -28.23 -13.08 28.38
C PHE A 152 -28.77 -14.28 27.61
N LYS A 153 -29.02 -15.45 28.24
CA LYS A 153 -29.47 -16.68 27.55
C LYS A 153 -30.76 -16.49 26.75
N LEU A 154 -31.66 -15.60 27.18
CA LEU A 154 -32.90 -15.29 26.46
C LEU A 154 -32.61 -14.73 25.05
N LEU A 155 -31.52 -13.99 24.86
CA LEU A 155 -31.12 -13.50 23.53
C LEU A 155 -30.80 -14.65 22.55
N LEU A 156 -30.38 -15.81 23.04
CA LEU A 156 -30.10 -16.98 22.18
C LEU A 156 -31.38 -17.45 21.50
N LEU A 157 -32.50 -17.53 22.22
CA LEU A 157 -33.81 -17.91 21.65
C LEU A 157 -34.30 -16.89 20.62
N PHE A 158 -33.90 -15.63 20.75
CA PHE A 158 -34.28 -14.56 19.82
C PHE A 158 -33.43 -14.48 18.55
N PHE A 159 -32.19 -14.95 18.57
CA PHE A 159 -31.23 -14.73 17.49
C PHE A 159 -30.61 -16.01 16.90
N ILE A 160 -30.85 -17.18 17.50
CA ILE A 160 -30.40 -18.47 16.99
C ILE A 160 -31.64 -19.38 16.86
N GLU A 161 -31.96 -19.77 15.62
CA GLU A 161 -33.23 -20.39 15.22
C GLU A 161 -33.57 -21.68 15.99
N THR A 162 -32.57 -22.50 16.28
CA THR A 162 -32.73 -23.80 16.96
C THR A 162 -31.95 -23.83 18.29
N ALA A 163 -31.88 -22.68 18.97
CA ALA A 163 -31.23 -22.60 20.26
C ALA A 163 -31.92 -23.48 21.32
N SER A 164 -31.10 -24.02 22.21
CA SER A 164 -31.53 -24.61 23.47
C SER A 164 -30.58 -24.13 24.56
N TYR A 165 -30.99 -24.11 25.82
CA TYR A 165 -30.06 -23.76 26.88
C TYR A 165 -29.02 -24.87 27.07
N ILE A 166 -27.78 -24.46 27.35
CA ILE A 166 -26.72 -25.40 27.68
C ILE A 166 -26.91 -25.90 29.11
N ASP A 167 -26.35 -27.05 29.40
CA ASP A 167 -26.18 -27.52 30.77
C ASP A 167 -25.01 -26.77 31.42
N TRP A 168 -25.32 -25.75 32.24
CA TRP A 168 -24.31 -24.91 32.87
C TRP A 168 -23.61 -25.58 34.07
N GLU A 169 -24.07 -26.77 34.49
CA GLU A 169 -23.43 -27.56 35.54
C GLU A 169 -22.32 -28.45 34.99
N ASP A 170 -22.28 -28.67 33.67
CA ASP A 170 -21.25 -29.46 32.99
C ASP A 170 -19.97 -28.63 32.77
N ASP A 171 -18.88 -29.08 33.39
CA ASP A 171 -17.55 -28.47 33.34
C ASP A 171 -16.86 -28.57 31.96
N LYS A 172 -17.48 -29.21 30.98
CA LYS A 172 -16.98 -29.24 29.59
C LYS A 172 -17.34 -28.00 28.79
N TRP A 173 -18.19 -27.13 29.30
CA TRP A 173 -18.56 -25.87 28.67
C TRP A 173 -17.60 -24.73 29.03
N ASP A 174 -17.01 -24.14 28.00
CA ASP A 174 -16.27 -22.90 28.11
C ASP A 174 -17.10 -21.75 27.55
N MET A 175 -17.13 -20.64 28.29
CA MET A 175 -17.79 -19.41 27.90
C MET A 175 -16.74 -18.37 27.49
N PHE A 176 -16.88 -17.86 26.26
CA PHE A 176 -16.09 -16.75 25.74
C PHE A 176 -16.92 -15.49 25.74
N VAL A 177 -16.38 -14.40 26.28
CA VAL A 177 -17.02 -13.08 26.32
C VAL A 177 -16.12 -12.08 25.63
N ILE A 178 -16.68 -11.25 24.75
CA ILE A 178 -15.96 -10.14 24.12
C ILE A 178 -16.44 -8.82 24.70
N LEU A 179 -15.49 -8.02 25.20
CA LEU A 179 -15.73 -6.72 25.81
C LEU A 179 -15.05 -5.61 25.02
N SER A 180 -15.63 -4.41 24.98
CA SER A 180 -14.94 -3.23 24.46
C SER A 180 -13.84 -2.75 25.42
N LEU A 181 -12.96 -1.84 24.96
CA LEU A 181 -12.04 -1.12 25.85
C LEU A 181 -12.77 -0.22 26.86
N HIS A 182 -14.05 0.06 26.64
CA HIS A 182 -14.93 0.77 27.58
C HIS A 182 -15.78 -0.19 28.41
N GLU A 183 -15.38 -1.46 28.48
CA GLU A 183 -15.95 -2.47 29.39
C GLU A 183 -17.40 -2.89 29.06
N GLU A 184 -17.90 -2.56 27.87
CA GLU A 184 -19.21 -3.00 27.38
C GLU A 184 -19.13 -4.45 26.90
N ILE A 185 -20.08 -5.30 27.29
CA ILE A 185 -20.23 -6.62 26.69
C ILE A 185 -20.78 -6.51 25.26
N LEU A 186 -20.00 -7.00 24.30
CA LEU A 186 -20.31 -6.93 22.87
C LEU A 186 -20.99 -8.21 22.37
N GLY A 187 -20.77 -9.32 23.07
CA GLY A 187 -21.28 -10.64 22.73
C GLY A 187 -20.59 -11.76 23.49
N PHE A 188 -21.03 -12.99 23.24
CA PHE A 188 -20.47 -14.19 23.86
C PHE A 188 -20.58 -15.42 22.95
N ALA A 189 -19.85 -16.46 23.29
CA ALA A 189 -19.94 -17.78 22.68
C ALA A 189 -19.81 -18.89 23.72
N ALA A 190 -20.56 -19.97 23.54
CA ALA A 190 -20.44 -21.20 24.32
C ALA A 190 -19.81 -22.30 23.47
N VAL A 191 -18.74 -22.90 23.99
CA VAL A 191 -17.95 -23.94 23.32
C VAL A 191 -17.91 -25.18 24.19
N TYR A 192 -18.20 -26.34 23.61
CA TYR A 192 -18.19 -27.61 24.33
C TYR A 192 -16.96 -28.45 23.97
N ARG A 193 -16.38 -29.11 24.98
CA ARG A 193 -15.23 -30.00 24.83
C ARG A 193 -15.64 -31.46 24.86
N PHE A 194 -15.45 -32.17 23.75
CA PHE A 194 -15.66 -33.60 23.64
C PHE A 194 -14.35 -34.36 23.84
N THR A 195 -14.34 -35.32 24.77
CA THR A 195 -13.28 -36.33 24.80
C THR A 195 -13.42 -37.25 23.59
N CYS A 196 -12.34 -37.44 22.84
CA CYS A 196 -12.30 -38.29 21.66
C CYS A 196 -10.96 -39.05 21.57
N PHE A 197 -10.96 -40.16 20.84
CA PHE A 197 -9.77 -40.95 20.59
C PHE A 197 -9.35 -40.79 19.12
N ASP A 198 -8.09 -40.46 18.90
CA ASP A 198 -7.53 -40.37 17.57
C ASP A 198 -7.22 -41.78 17.05
N LYS A 199 -8.04 -42.28 16.12
CA LYS A 199 -7.86 -43.62 15.54
C LYS A 199 -6.60 -43.74 14.67
N SER A 200 -5.96 -42.62 14.31
CA SER A 200 -4.79 -42.61 13.40
C SER A 200 -3.46 -42.77 14.12
N GLU A 201 -3.39 -42.35 15.38
CA GLU A 201 -2.27 -42.61 16.27
C GLU A 201 -2.65 -43.84 17.09
N ASN A 202 -1.90 -44.93 16.96
CA ASN A 202 -2.16 -46.22 17.63
C ASN A 202 -1.96 -46.16 19.16
N THR A 203 -2.34 -45.05 19.78
CA THR A 203 -2.14 -44.67 21.17
C THR A 203 -3.50 -44.39 21.81
N TRP A 204 -3.79 -45.02 22.94
CA TRP A 204 -5.01 -44.81 23.74
C TRP A 204 -5.01 -43.46 24.50
N ASN A 205 -4.38 -42.43 23.96
CA ASN A 205 -4.33 -41.11 24.58
C ASN A 205 -5.61 -40.33 24.25
N PRO A 206 -6.47 -40.01 25.24
CA PRO A 206 -7.65 -39.20 25.00
C PRO A 206 -7.23 -37.79 24.55
N ARG A 207 -7.87 -37.30 23.48
CA ARG A 207 -7.73 -35.93 22.95
C ARG A 207 -9.05 -35.20 23.06
N GLU A 208 -9.01 -33.88 22.95
CA GLU A 208 -10.22 -33.06 22.93
C GLU A 208 -10.58 -32.62 21.51
N ARG A 209 -11.85 -32.81 21.15
CA ARG A 209 -12.47 -32.13 20.00
C ARG A 209 -13.39 -31.07 20.56
N VAL A 210 -13.27 -29.85 20.06
CA VAL A 210 -14.07 -28.73 20.54
C VAL A 210 -15.16 -28.39 19.54
N ARG A 211 -16.32 -27.96 20.02
CA ARG A 211 -17.46 -27.57 19.19
C ARG A 211 -18.00 -26.23 19.64
N ILE A 212 -17.91 -25.23 18.77
CA ILE A 212 -18.61 -23.96 18.95
C ILE A 212 -20.10 -24.25 18.80
N SER A 213 -20.86 -24.10 19.88
CA SER A 213 -22.29 -24.43 19.90
C SER A 213 -23.13 -23.17 19.71
N GLN A 214 -22.93 -22.16 20.56
CA GLN A 214 -23.69 -20.92 20.55
C GLN A 214 -22.74 -19.76 20.31
N PHE A 215 -23.07 -18.86 19.39
CA PHE A 215 -22.22 -17.72 19.06
C PHE A 215 -23.09 -16.50 18.74
N LEU A 216 -22.99 -15.47 19.56
CA LEU A 216 -23.82 -14.28 19.44
C LEU A 216 -23.00 -13.00 19.68
N ILE A 217 -22.99 -12.12 18.68
CA ILE A 217 -22.67 -10.71 18.86
C ILE A 217 -24.00 -9.97 19.02
N PHE A 218 -24.10 -9.02 19.94
CA PHE A 218 -25.36 -8.30 20.13
C PHE A 218 -25.71 -7.47 18.88
N PRO A 219 -27.00 -7.33 18.54
CA PRO A 219 -27.46 -6.65 17.32
C PRO A 219 -26.89 -5.24 17.09
N CYS A 220 -26.65 -4.47 18.15
CA CYS A 220 -26.05 -3.13 18.08
C CYS A 220 -24.57 -3.12 17.65
N PHE A 221 -23.92 -4.28 17.67
CA PHE A 221 -22.51 -4.46 17.32
C PHE A 221 -22.27 -5.31 16.06
N HIS A 222 -23.34 -5.71 15.37
CA HIS A 222 -23.23 -6.46 14.10
C HIS A 222 -22.45 -5.67 13.04
N ARG A 223 -21.75 -6.41 12.16
CA ARG A 223 -20.98 -5.87 11.01
C ARG A 223 -19.84 -4.91 11.35
N LYS A 224 -19.41 -4.84 12.62
CA LYS A 224 -18.25 -4.04 13.08
C LYS A 224 -16.94 -4.83 13.19
N GLY A 225 -16.95 -6.14 12.92
CA GLY A 225 -15.75 -6.99 12.96
C GLY A 225 -15.58 -7.82 14.25
N TYR A 226 -16.33 -7.53 15.31
CA TYR A 226 -16.23 -8.24 16.60
C TYR A 226 -16.46 -9.74 16.51
N GLY A 227 -17.35 -10.20 15.62
CA GLY A 227 -17.55 -11.64 15.40
C GLY A 227 -16.29 -12.34 14.87
N ILE A 228 -15.53 -11.72 13.96
CA ILE A 228 -14.28 -12.31 13.48
C ILE A 228 -13.25 -12.32 14.61
N SER A 229 -13.17 -11.25 15.41
CA SER A 229 -12.28 -11.18 16.58
C SER A 229 -12.59 -12.27 17.62
N LEU A 230 -13.86 -12.51 17.92
CA LEU A 230 -14.28 -13.56 18.86
C LEU A 230 -13.96 -14.96 18.32
N LEU A 231 -14.23 -15.23 17.03
CA LEU A 231 -13.88 -16.53 16.43
C LEU A 231 -12.37 -16.78 16.40
N ASP A 232 -11.56 -15.77 16.04
CA ASP A 232 -10.10 -15.85 16.05
C ASP A 232 -9.54 -16.12 17.47
N ALA A 233 -10.14 -15.52 18.49
CA ALA A 233 -9.77 -15.79 19.89
C ALA A 233 -10.07 -17.23 20.30
N ILE A 234 -11.23 -17.78 19.95
CA ILE A 234 -11.58 -19.18 20.19
C ILE A 234 -10.55 -20.11 19.53
N TYR A 235 -10.20 -19.84 18.26
CA TYR A 235 -9.23 -20.64 17.52
C TYR A 235 -7.86 -20.67 18.20
N ARG A 236 -7.37 -19.50 18.63
CA ARG A 236 -6.05 -19.42 19.27
C ARG A 236 -6.01 -20.15 20.61
N HIS A 237 -7.04 -19.97 21.43
CA HIS A 237 -7.15 -20.67 22.70
C HIS A 237 -7.01 -22.19 22.50
N TYR A 238 -7.78 -22.78 21.59
CA TYR A 238 -7.75 -24.23 21.39
C TYR A 238 -6.59 -24.75 20.53
N MET A 239 -5.89 -23.89 19.81
CA MET A 239 -4.60 -24.24 19.20
C MET A 239 -3.50 -24.35 20.25
N GLU A 240 -3.51 -23.50 21.28
CA GLU A 240 -2.55 -23.51 22.38
C GLU A 240 -2.82 -24.65 23.37
N THR A 241 -4.08 -24.97 23.66
CA THR A 241 -4.45 -26.09 24.54
C THR A 241 -4.41 -27.47 23.86
N SER A 242 -3.96 -27.53 22.60
CA SER A 242 -3.72 -28.78 21.84
C SER A 242 -4.98 -29.62 21.56
N CYS A 243 -6.02 -29.01 20.99
CA CYS A 243 -7.19 -29.75 20.50
C CYS A 243 -6.92 -30.51 19.18
N LEU A 244 -7.68 -31.59 18.95
CA LEU A 244 -7.64 -32.37 17.72
C LEU A 244 -8.28 -31.60 16.55
N GLU A 245 -9.49 -31.08 16.76
CA GLU A 245 -10.29 -30.43 15.73
C GLU A 245 -11.32 -29.48 16.36
N ILE A 246 -11.52 -28.33 15.72
CA ILE A 246 -12.50 -27.29 16.02
C ILE A 246 -13.68 -27.43 15.05
N THR A 247 -14.81 -27.84 15.62
CA THR A 247 -16.08 -28.04 14.93
C THR A 247 -17.08 -26.95 15.28
N VAL A 248 -18.16 -26.86 14.52
CA VAL A 248 -19.24 -25.91 14.78
C VAL A 248 -20.55 -26.67 14.66
N GLU A 249 -21.43 -26.46 15.63
CA GLU A 249 -22.77 -27.02 15.64
C GLU A 249 -23.66 -26.24 14.65
N ASN A 250 -24.16 -26.92 13.62
CA ASN A 250 -25.14 -26.40 12.65
C ASN A 250 -24.96 -24.90 12.30
N PRO A 251 -23.82 -24.51 11.68
CA PRO A 251 -23.52 -23.11 11.43
C PRO A 251 -24.56 -22.46 10.51
N CYS A 252 -25.17 -21.36 10.97
CA CYS A 252 -26.02 -20.54 10.11
C CYS A 252 -25.20 -19.86 9.00
N GLN A 253 -25.86 -19.39 7.93
CA GLN A 253 -25.17 -18.77 6.79
C GLN A 253 -24.28 -17.58 7.19
N GLY A 254 -24.72 -16.76 8.14
CA GLY A 254 -23.94 -15.64 8.67
C GLY A 254 -22.65 -16.10 9.35
N PHE A 255 -22.73 -17.13 10.20
CA PHE A 255 -21.57 -17.72 10.85
C PHE A 255 -20.64 -18.42 9.85
N GLN A 256 -21.19 -19.16 8.89
CA GLN A 256 -20.39 -19.82 7.85
C GLN A 256 -19.61 -18.81 7.02
N THR A 257 -20.22 -17.65 6.69
CA THR A 257 -19.53 -16.56 5.97
C THR A 257 -18.38 -16.01 6.81
N LEU A 258 -18.60 -15.77 8.10
CA LEU A 258 -17.57 -15.30 9.04
C LEU A 258 -16.40 -16.30 9.11
N ARG A 259 -16.71 -17.58 9.22
CA ARG A 259 -15.75 -18.69 9.23
C ARG A 259 -14.97 -18.78 7.91
N ASP A 260 -15.64 -18.66 6.76
CA ASP A 260 -15.00 -18.69 5.45
C ASP A 260 -14.00 -17.54 5.27
N ILE A 261 -14.33 -16.34 5.76
CA ILE A 261 -13.44 -15.18 5.70
C ILE A 261 -12.17 -15.43 6.53
N LEU A 262 -12.33 -15.85 7.79
CA LEU A 262 -11.21 -16.06 8.69
C LEU A 262 -10.34 -17.25 8.24
N ASP A 263 -10.97 -18.39 7.95
CA ASP A 263 -10.25 -19.62 7.62
C ASP A 263 -9.56 -19.50 6.25
N THR A 264 -10.17 -18.83 5.27
CA THR A 264 -9.52 -18.58 3.98
C THR A 264 -8.34 -17.63 4.13
N LYS A 265 -8.45 -16.59 4.98
CA LYS A 265 -7.32 -15.70 5.31
C LYS A 265 -6.16 -16.48 5.93
N ASN A 266 -6.46 -17.39 6.86
CA ASN A 266 -5.48 -18.26 7.48
C ASN A 266 -4.86 -19.25 6.47
N CYS A 267 -5.64 -19.79 5.53
CA CYS A 267 -5.14 -20.65 4.45
C CYS A 267 -4.21 -19.91 3.48
N LEU A 268 -4.53 -18.68 3.11
CA LEU A 268 -3.67 -17.83 2.28
C LEU A 268 -2.36 -17.50 2.99
N TYR A 269 -2.41 -17.29 4.31
CA TYR A 269 -1.19 -17.11 5.12
C TYR A 269 -0.32 -18.39 5.11
N LEU A 270 -0.93 -19.56 5.29
CA LEU A 270 -0.24 -20.84 5.20
C LEU A 270 0.36 -21.09 3.81
N GLU A 271 -0.39 -20.81 2.74
CA GLU A 271 0.10 -20.87 1.35
C GLU A 271 1.32 -19.97 1.14
N LYS A 272 1.28 -18.73 1.66
CA LYS A 272 2.43 -17.82 1.57
C LYS A 272 3.65 -18.37 2.30
N ARG A 273 3.46 -19.05 3.43
CA ARG A 273 4.53 -19.69 4.20
C ARG A 273 5.11 -20.92 3.50
N LEU A 274 4.27 -21.72 2.85
CA LEU A 274 4.67 -22.96 2.17
C LEU A 274 5.15 -22.75 0.72
N GLY A 275 4.74 -21.66 0.06
CA GLY A 275 5.07 -21.38 -1.35
C GLY A 275 4.17 -22.09 -2.37
N TYR A 276 3.19 -22.88 -1.94
CA TYR A 276 2.21 -23.56 -2.80
C TYR A 276 0.85 -23.64 -2.10
N LEU A 277 -0.21 -23.85 -2.87
CA LEU A 277 -1.57 -24.02 -2.34
C LEU A 277 -1.64 -25.28 -1.46
N PRO A 278 -1.84 -25.16 -0.15
CA PRO A 278 -1.79 -26.29 0.76
C PRO A 278 -2.88 -27.32 0.44
N SER A 279 -2.54 -28.58 0.67
CA SER A 279 -3.47 -29.69 0.68
C SER A 279 -4.47 -29.55 1.83
N VAL A 280 -5.58 -30.27 1.72
CA VAL A 280 -6.63 -30.26 2.75
C VAL A 280 -6.07 -30.71 4.10
N GLU A 281 -5.20 -31.73 4.13
CA GLU A 281 -4.65 -32.24 5.39
C GLU A 281 -3.61 -31.29 6.02
N GLU A 282 -2.83 -30.56 5.23
CA GLU A 282 -1.94 -29.51 5.75
C GLU A 282 -2.72 -28.38 6.42
N ILE A 283 -3.81 -27.92 5.79
CA ILE A 283 -4.70 -26.90 6.36
C ILE A 283 -5.31 -27.39 7.68
N ARG A 284 -5.80 -28.64 7.72
CA ARG A 284 -6.39 -29.23 8.93
C ARG A 284 -5.36 -29.37 10.05
N LYS A 285 -4.14 -29.81 9.73
CA LYS A 285 -3.09 -30.02 10.73
C LYS A 285 -2.67 -28.71 11.37
N GLU A 286 -2.53 -27.66 10.57
CA GLU A 286 -2.13 -26.32 11.01
C GLU A 286 -3.24 -25.64 11.82
N TRP A 287 -4.46 -25.57 11.27
CA TRP A 287 -5.52 -24.73 11.82
C TRP A 287 -6.59 -25.51 12.61
N LYS A 288 -6.41 -26.82 12.78
CA LYS A 288 -7.34 -27.71 13.50
C LYS A 288 -8.79 -27.61 13.02
N ILE A 289 -9.05 -27.19 11.79
CA ILE A 289 -10.41 -27.09 11.25
C ILE A 289 -10.87 -28.40 10.60
N THR A 290 -12.19 -28.52 10.37
CA THR A 290 -12.75 -29.73 9.75
C THR A 290 -12.29 -29.90 8.31
N ARG A 291 -12.24 -31.16 7.84
CA ARG A 291 -11.94 -31.48 6.43
C ARG A 291 -12.86 -30.74 5.46
N LYS A 292 -14.15 -30.65 5.78
CA LYS A 292 -15.15 -29.92 5.00
C LYS A 292 -14.78 -28.44 4.90
N GLN A 293 -14.39 -27.81 6.00
CA GLN A 293 -14.03 -26.40 6.02
C GLN A 293 -12.70 -26.12 5.30
N ALA A 294 -11.68 -26.96 5.51
CA ALA A 294 -10.40 -26.86 4.81
C ALA A 294 -10.55 -27.01 3.29
N LEU A 295 -11.38 -27.96 2.85
CA LEU A 295 -11.71 -28.13 1.43
C LEU A 295 -12.41 -26.88 0.87
N ARG A 296 -13.38 -26.33 1.61
CA ARG A 296 -14.11 -25.11 1.23
C ARG A 296 -13.18 -23.90 1.07
N CYS A 297 -12.24 -23.70 2.00
CA CYS A 297 -11.23 -22.62 1.89
C CYS A 297 -10.36 -22.79 0.64
N ARG A 298 -9.90 -24.02 0.37
CA ARG A 298 -9.11 -24.33 -0.83
C ARG A 298 -9.91 -24.12 -2.13
N GLU A 299 -11.20 -24.46 -2.13
CA GLU A 299 -12.12 -24.17 -3.24
C GLU A 299 -12.29 -22.67 -3.47
N ILE A 300 -12.44 -21.85 -2.41
CA ILE A 300 -12.54 -20.39 -2.51
C ILE A 300 -11.26 -19.80 -3.14
N ILE A 301 -10.08 -20.25 -2.70
CA ILE A 301 -8.80 -19.79 -3.26
C ILE A 301 -8.68 -20.19 -4.73
N ARG A 302 -9.03 -21.43 -5.09
CA ARG A 302 -9.04 -21.87 -6.50
C ARG A 302 -10.02 -21.07 -7.35
N PHE A 303 -11.23 -20.85 -6.85
CA PHE A 303 -12.24 -20.05 -7.54
C PHE A 303 -11.74 -18.63 -7.84
N SER A 304 -10.98 -18.04 -6.91
CA SER A 304 -10.39 -16.70 -7.09
C SER A 304 -9.33 -16.62 -8.20
N ARG A 305 -8.85 -17.75 -8.73
CA ARG A 305 -7.74 -17.85 -9.70
C ARG A 305 -8.15 -18.41 -11.07
N LEU A 306 -9.40 -18.79 -11.27
CA LEU A 306 -9.88 -19.34 -12.54
C LEU A 306 -9.68 -18.30 -13.66
N GLN A 307 -8.97 -18.66 -14.73
CA GLN A 307 -8.77 -17.79 -15.90
C GLN A 307 -9.32 -18.41 -17.19
N GLU A 308 -9.25 -19.74 -17.33
CA GLU A 308 -9.64 -20.44 -18.55
C GLU A 308 -11.00 -21.14 -18.44
N GLU A 309 -11.67 -21.32 -19.59
CA GLU A 309 -12.99 -21.95 -19.67
C GLU A 309 -12.96 -23.46 -19.34
N GLU A 310 -11.88 -24.16 -19.70
CA GLU A 310 -11.69 -25.59 -19.41
C GLU A 310 -11.45 -25.85 -17.90
N GLU A 311 -10.66 -25.00 -17.25
CA GLU A 311 -10.47 -25.00 -15.79
C GLU A 311 -11.78 -24.74 -15.05
N THR A 312 -12.59 -23.81 -15.55
CA THR A 312 -13.91 -23.47 -15.01
C THR A 312 -14.86 -24.67 -15.08
N ASN A 313 -14.84 -25.41 -16.19
CA ASN A 313 -15.64 -26.63 -16.34
C ASN A 313 -15.19 -27.75 -15.39
N THR A 314 -13.88 -27.95 -15.24
CA THR A 314 -13.30 -28.97 -14.36
C THR A 314 -13.60 -28.67 -12.90
N PHE A 315 -13.45 -27.41 -12.49
CA PHE A 315 -13.78 -26.93 -11.15
C PHE A 315 -15.26 -27.13 -10.83
N ARG A 316 -16.15 -26.76 -11.75
CA ARG A 316 -17.60 -26.93 -11.63
C ARG A 316 -17.99 -28.40 -11.46
N ILE A 317 -17.41 -29.31 -12.25
CA ILE A 317 -17.67 -30.74 -12.14
C ILE A 317 -17.17 -31.26 -10.78
N GLY A 318 -16.00 -30.81 -10.31
CA GLY A 318 -15.45 -31.16 -9.00
C GLY A 318 -16.39 -30.79 -7.85
N ILE A 319 -16.90 -29.55 -7.81
CA ILE A 319 -17.86 -29.12 -6.78
C ILE A 319 -19.15 -29.92 -6.86
N LYS A 320 -19.71 -30.11 -8.06
CA LYS A 320 -20.94 -30.91 -8.23
C LYS A 320 -20.77 -32.35 -7.74
N LYS A 321 -19.63 -33.00 -7.99
CA LYS A 321 -19.35 -34.33 -7.47
C LYS A 321 -19.33 -34.36 -5.94
N ARG A 322 -18.70 -33.36 -5.30
CA ARG A 322 -18.73 -33.22 -3.84
C ARG A 322 -20.15 -33.03 -3.32
N LEU A 323 -20.91 -32.10 -3.89
CA LEU A 323 -22.28 -31.80 -3.46
C LEU A 323 -23.22 -32.99 -3.63
N TYR A 324 -23.05 -33.78 -4.70
CA TYR A 324 -23.81 -35.01 -4.87
C TYR A 324 -23.58 -36.01 -3.72
N LEU A 325 -22.33 -36.16 -3.27
CA LEU A 325 -21.98 -37.04 -2.14
C LEU A 325 -22.47 -36.47 -0.81
N GLU A 326 -22.39 -35.16 -0.62
CA GLU A 326 -22.78 -34.49 0.61
C GLU A 326 -24.30 -34.49 0.82
N TYR A 327 -25.07 -34.36 -0.25
CA TYR A 327 -26.54 -34.36 -0.23
C TYR A 327 -27.10 -35.71 -0.69
N ALA A 328 -26.35 -36.81 -0.54
CA ALA A 328 -26.69 -38.12 -1.13
C ALA A 328 -28.09 -38.62 -0.71
N GLU A 329 -28.50 -38.40 0.54
CA GLU A 329 -29.83 -38.77 1.03
C GLU A 329 -30.95 -37.97 0.37
N GLN A 330 -30.81 -36.63 0.28
CA GLN A 330 -31.78 -35.79 -0.43
C GLN A 330 -31.77 -36.04 -1.94
N MET A 331 -30.61 -36.42 -2.51
CA MET A 331 -30.51 -36.84 -3.91
C MET A 331 -31.24 -38.16 -4.14
N ALA A 332 -31.23 -39.08 -3.17
CA ALA A 332 -31.94 -40.35 -3.23
C ALA A 332 -33.46 -40.19 -3.14
N SER A 333 -33.96 -39.18 -2.41
CA SER A 333 -35.39 -38.86 -2.31
C SER A 333 -35.98 -38.15 -3.54
N LEU A 334 -35.15 -37.79 -4.52
CA LEU A 334 -35.62 -37.19 -5.79
C LEU A 334 -35.89 -38.27 -6.84
N ASP A 335 -37.09 -38.26 -7.40
CA ASP A 335 -37.62 -39.34 -8.25
C ASP A 335 -37.04 -39.36 -9.67
N SER A 336 -36.49 -38.25 -10.18
CA SER A 336 -35.97 -38.15 -11.55
C SER A 336 -34.52 -37.68 -11.63
N VAL A 337 -33.82 -38.11 -12.69
CA VAL A 337 -32.44 -37.69 -12.97
C VAL A 337 -32.38 -36.18 -13.25
N GLU A 338 -33.42 -35.65 -13.89
CA GLU A 338 -33.59 -34.23 -14.20
C GLU A 338 -33.74 -33.41 -12.91
N ALA A 339 -34.56 -33.88 -11.96
CA ALA A 339 -34.72 -33.22 -10.66
C ALA A 339 -33.40 -33.21 -9.87
N ARG A 340 -32.66 -34.33 -9.87
CA ARG A 340 -31.31 -34.40 -9.24
C ARG A 340 -30.33 -33.43 -9.89
N LYS A 341 -30.31 -33.34 -11.23
CA LYS A 341 -29.45 -32.39 -11.96
C LYS A 341 -29.81 -30.93 -11.68
N ALA A 342 -31.11 -30.61 -11.62
CA ALA A 342 -31.61 -29.27 -11.32
C ALA A 342 -31.28 -28.85 -9.89
N TYR A 343 -31.53 -29.73 -8.91
CA TYR A 343 -31.20 -29.49 -7.51
C TYR A 343 -29.68 -29.31 -7.31
N LEU A 344 -28.87 -30.17 -7.92
CA LEU A 344 -27.41 -30.05 -7.88
C LEU A 344 -26.90 -28.76 -8.56
N TRP A 345 -27.58 -28.31 -9.61
CA TRP A 345 -27.27 -27.03 -10.26
C TRP A 345 -27.57 -25.84 -9.37
N GLN A 346 -28.71 -25.87 -8.67
CA GLN A 346 -29.09 -24.84 -7.71
C GLN A 346 -28.07 -24.74 -6.57
N LEU A 347 -27.73 -25.87 -5.93
CA LEU A 347 -26.72 -25.91 -4.86
C LEU A 347 -25.35 -25.37 -5.33
N TYR A 348 -24.94 -25.74 -6.56
CA TYR A 348 -23.72 -25.21 -7.15
C TYR A 348 -23.79 -23.68 -7.33
N LYS A 349 -24.92 -23.16 -7.81
CA LYS A 349 -25.10 -21.72 -8.05
C LYS A 349 -25.08 -20.91 -6.76
N GLU A 350 -25.69 -21.41 -5.70
CA GLU A 350 -25.66 -20.77 -4.36
C GLU A 350 -24.22 -20.70 -3.81
N ILE A 351 -23.44 -21.77 -3.98
CA ILE A 351 -22.02 -21.79 -3.59
C ILE A 351 -21.18 -20.86 -4.47
N GLU A 352 -21.38 -20.89 -5.79
CA GLU A 352 -20.68 -20.01 -6.73
C GLU A 352 -20.93 -18.54 -6.38
N GLU A 353 -22.18 -18.17 -6.09
CA GLU A 353 -22.55 -16.82 -5.67
C GLU A 353 -21.89 -16.44 -4.34
N THR A 354 -21.85 -17.37 -3.38
CA THR A 354 -21.17 -17.17 -2.10
C THR A 354 -19.67 -16.92 -2.30
N TYR A 355 -18.99 -17.75 -3.10
CA TYR A 355 -17.57 -17.58 -3.40
C TYR A 355 -17.31 -16.27 -4.15
N ARG A 356 -18.15 -15.93 -5.13
CA ARG A 356 -18.08 -14.67 -5.87
C ARG A 356 -18.25 -13.47 -4.95
N LYS A 357 -19.23 -13.49 -4.04
CA LYS A 357 -19.40 -12.46 -3.01
C LYS A 357 -18.12 -12.35 -2.18
N LEU A 358 -17.60 -13.43 -1.62
CA LEU A 358 -16.38 -13.40 -0.81
C LEU A 358 -15.17 -12.82 -1.57
N VAL A 359 -14.97 -13.19 -2.82
CA VAL A 359 -13.90 -12.65 -3.68
C VAL A 359 -14.11 -11.16 -3.97
N ILE A 360 -15.34 -10.76 -4.33
CA ILE A 360 -15.67 -9.34 -4.56
C ILE A 360 -15.51 -8.54 -3.27
N TRP A 361 -15.97 -9.02 -2.13
CA TRP A 361 -15.80 -8.36 -0.83
C TRP A 361 -14.33 -8.24 -0.45
N ALA A 362 -13.50 -9.25 -0.72
CA ALA A 362 -12.05 -9.14 -0.54
C ALA A 362 -11.48 -8.04 -1.43
N VAL A 363 -11.88 -7.97 -2.70
CA VAL A 363 -11.45 -6.90 -3.63
C VAL A 363 -11.96 -5.52 -3.16
N VAL A 364 -13.24 -5.39 -2.81
CA VAL A 364 -13.90 -4.14 -2.45
C VAL A 364 -13.45 -3.62 -1.09
N ILE A 365 -13.24 -4.48 -0.08
CA ILE A 365 -12.70 -4.07 1.23
C ILE A 365 -11.26 -3.61 1.07
N TRP A 366 -10.45 -4.28 0.24
CA TRP A 366 -9.09 -3.83 -0.05
C TRP A 366 -9.10 -2.49 -0.82
N SER A 367 -10.03 -2.31 -1.76
CA SER A 367 -10.21 -1.05 -2.50
C SER A 367 -10.79 0.09 -1.66
N LEU A 368 -11.70 -0.19 -0.72
CA LEU A 368 -12.30 0.81 0.19
C LEU A 368 -11.37 1.18 1.34
N ALA A 369 -10.61 0.23 1.90
CA ALA A 369 -9.54 0.50 2.85
C ALA A 369 -8.46 1.39 2.23
N PHE A 370 -8.24 1.26 0.91
CA PHE A 370 -7.35 2.10 0.12
C PHE A 370 -7.92 3.52 -0.12
N LEU A 371 -9.24 3.64 -0.39
CA LEU A 371 -9.90 4.93 -0.66
C LEU A 371 -10.24 5.77 0.61
N LEU A 372 -10.51 5.14 1.75
CA LEU A 372 -11.03 5.82 2.95
C LEU A 372 -10.01 6.11 4.06
N HIS A 373 -8.72 5.81 3.87
CA HIS A 373 -7.69 6.09 4.89
C HIS A 373 -8.04 5.55 6.31
N PHE A 374 -8.78 4.43 6.40
CA PHE A 374 -8.78 3.65 7.64
C PHE A 374 -7.45 2.90 7.69
N PRO A 375 -6.59 3.12 8.71
CA PRO A 375 -5.32 2.43 8.82
C PRO A 375 -5.57 0.99 9.27
N CYS A 376 -6.05 0.13 8.36
CA CYS A 376 -5.99 -1.32 8.55
C CYS A 376 -4.52 -1.74 8.40
N LYS A 377 -3.77 -1.56 9.48
CA LYS A 377 -2.43 -2.10 9.66
C LYS A 377 -2.49 -3.62 9.56
N TYR A 378 -1.98 -4.17 8.46
CA TYR A 378 -1.52 -5.55 8.44
C TYR A 378 -0.28 -5.65 9.32
N LYS A 379 -0.43 -6.14 10.55
CA LYS A 379 0.70 -6.63 11.33
C LYS A 379 0.99 -8.08 10.93
N ILE A 380 2.16 -8.27 10.33
CA ILE A 380 2.82 -9.57 10.27
C ILE A 380 3.13 -9.96 11.71
N ALA A 381 2.62 -11.11 12.14
CA ALA A 381 2.94 -11.73 13.41
C ALA A 381 4.46 -11.86 13.55
N GLU A 382 4.99 -11.31 14.63
CA GLU A 382 6.28 -11.78 15.16
C GLU A 382 6.06 -13.18 15.70
N GLU A 383 6.79 -14.14 15.13
CA GLU A 383 7.33 -15.23 15.93
C GLU A 383 8.12 -14.59 17.06
N VAL A 384 7.61 -14.70 18.29
CA VAL A 384 8.45 -14.55 19.47
C VAL A 384 9.49 -15.66 19.38
N PHE A 385 10.73 -15.25 19.14
CA PHE A 385 11.91 -16.06 19.34
C PHE A 385 11.87 -16.61 20.76
N THR A 386 11.49 -17.88 20.88
CA THR A 386 11.93 -18.74 21.98
C THR A 386 13.38 -19.12 21.71
N THR A 387 14.28 -18.19 21.93
CA THR A 387 15.70 -18.51 22.11
C THR A 387 16.18 -17.76 23.34
N ASN A 388 16.48 -18.52 24.38
CA ASN A 388 17.19 -18.06 25.58
C ASN A 388 18.35 -17.13 25.18
N PRO A 389 18.44 -15.89 25.68
CA PRO A 389 19.67 -15.12 25.59
C PRO A 389 20.50 -15.43 26.83
N LEU A 390 21.04 -16.64 26.88
CA LEU A 390 22.19 -16.95 27.72
C LEU A 390 23.18 -17.70 26.83
N GLU A 391 23.98 -16.97 26.08
CA GLU A 391 25.29 -17.47 25.65
C GLU A 391 26.22 -16.31 25.23
N ASP A 392 27.33 -16.26 25.96
CA ASP A 392 28.61 -15.57 25.73
C ASP A 392 28.69 -14.04 25.56
N TRP A 393 29.08 -13.38 26.66
CA TRP A 393 29.38 -11.94 26.78
C TRP A 393 30.66 -11.50 26.03
N SER A 394 31.42 -12.45 25.49
CA SER A 394 32.66 -12.21 24.73
C SER A 394 32.43 -11.91 23.23
N LEU A 395 31.22 -12.15 22.71
CA LEU A 395 30.85 -11.96 21.29
C LEU A 395 30.28 -10.56 20.95
N GLN A 396 29.90 -9.73 21.94
CA GLN A 396 29.31 -8.38 21.72
C GLN A 396 30.25 -7.34 21.07
N LEU A 397 31.52 -7.70 20.84
CA LEU A 397 32.59 -6.82 20.36
C LEU A 397 33.03 -7.11 18.92
N GLN A 398 32.46 -8.11 18.24
CA GLN A 398 32.78 -8.46 16.85
C GLN A 398 31.52 -8.40 15.97
N GLY A 399 31.65 -7.98 14.70
CA GLY A 399 30.54 -7.99 13.73
C GLY A 399 30.06 -6.64 13.21
N ILE A 400 30.96 -5.66 13.02
CA ILE A 400 30.65 -4.41 12.30
C ILE A 400 31.24 -4.45 10.90
N ASP A 401 30.40 -4.22 9.90
CA ASP A 401 30.81 -3.95 8.53
C ASP A 401 30.31 -2.58 8.09
N HIS A 402 31.11 -1.88 7.29
CA HIS A 402 30.71 -0.61 6.72
C HIS A 402 31.10 -0.47 5.26
N LEU A 403 30.30 0.29 4.55
CA LEU A 403 30.45 0.57 3.12
C LEU A 403 30.06 2.01 2.84
N LEU A 404 30.57 2.56 1.74
CA LEU A 404 30.23 3.88 1.26
C LEU A 404 29.36 3.77 0.00
N GLN A 405 28.44 4.70 -0.17
CA GLN A 405 27.70 4.89 -1.41
C GLN A 405 27.95 6.33 -1.91
N ILE A 406 28.22 6.48 -3.19
CA ILE A 406 28.19 7.75 -3.93
C ILE A 406 27.28 7.63 -5.15
N SER A 407 26.73 8.73 -5.61
CA SER A 407 25.86 8.76 -6.78
C SER A 407 26.11 9.99 -7.63
N ASP A 408 25.90 9.86 -8.94
CA ASP A 408 25.80 10.96 -9.91
C ASP A 408 26.98 11.93 -9.82
N ILE A 409 28.12 11.38 -10.23
CA ILE A 409 29.41 12.08 -10.31
C ILE A 409 29.34 13.11 -11.44
N HIS A 410 28.64 12.79 -12.54
CA HIS A 410 28.49 13.65 -13.73
C HIS A 410 29.81 14.28 -14.16
N LEU A 411 30.87 13.48 -14.25
CA LEU A 411 32.21 13.98 -14.46
C LEU A 411 32.28 14.83 -15.74
N ASP A 412 32.83 16.04 -15.61
CA ASP A 412 33.08 16.93 -16.74
C ASP A 412 34.45 17.58 -16.56
N PRO A 413 35.48 17.19 -17.35
CA PRO A 413 36.83 17.73 -17.25
C PRO A 413 36.90 19.26 -17.43
N LYS A 414 35.88 19.88 -18.04
CA LYS A 414 35.82 21.33 -18.22
C LYS A 414 35.41 22.06 -16.94
N LEU A 415 34.80 21.36 -15.99
CA LEU A 415 34.39 21.88 -14.70
C LEU A 415 35.34 21.35 -13.63
N GLU A 416 36.44 22.07 -13.42
CA GLU A 416 37.53 21.65 -12.53
C GLU A 416 37.05 21.32 -11.09
N GLU A 417 36.03 22.01 -10.59
CA GLU A 417 35.40 21.73 -9.29
C GLU A 417 34.76 20.34 -9.21
N ASN A 418 34.23 19.79 -10.31
CA ASN A 418 33.60 18.47 -10.34
C ASN A 418 34.66 17.37 -10.10
N SER A 419 35.71 17.36 -10.92
CA SER A 419 36.80 16.37 -10.82
C SER A 419 37.47 16.38 -9.43
N LYS A 420 37.60 17.58 -8.83
CA LYS A 420 38.13 17.73 -7.46
C LYS A 420 37.28 17.04 -6.39
N LYS A 421 35.95 16.93 -6.56
CA LYS A 421 35.07 16.28 -5.56
C LYS A 421 35.31 14.77 -5.49
N LEU A 422 35.38 14.09 -6.65
CA LEU A 422 35.67 12.65 -6.69
C LEU A 422 37.08 12.36 -6.13
N SER A 423 38.07 13.17 -6.53
CA SER A 423 39.43 13.08 -6.02
C SER A 423 39.50 13.31 -4.50
N PHE A 424 38.80 14.33 -3.99
CA PHE A 424 38.73 14.60 -2.55
C PHE A 424 38.11 13.43 -1.79
N PHE A 425 36.96 12.92 -2.23
CA PHE A 425 36.29 11.79 -1.60
C PHE A 425 37.23 10.58 -1.51
N ARG A 426 37.86 10.20 -2.63
CA ARG A 426 38.77 9.06 -2.68
C ARG A 426 40.02 9.23 -1.80
N ASN A 427 40.62 10.41 -1.80
CA ASN A 427 41.91 10.64 -1.16
C ASN A 427 41.79 11.07 0.30
N HIS A 428 40.66 11.66 0.73
CA HIS A 428 40.50 12.21 2.08
C HIS A 428 39.42 11.52 2.89
N VAL A 429 38.33 11.03 2.28
CA VAL A 429 37.21 10.40 3.02
C VAL A 429 37.42 8.89 3.15
N VAL A 430 37.72 8.21 2.04
CA VAL A 430 37.84 6.74 2.02
C VAL A 430 38.93 6.22 2.98
N PRO A 431 40.13 6.83 3.09
CA PRO A 431 41.16 6.36 4.02
C PRO A 431 40.80 6.55 5.49
N VAL A 432 39.92 7.50 5.81
CA VAL A 432 39.48 7.79 7.19
C VAL A 432 38.43 6.76 7.65
N ILE A 433 37.51 6.39 6.76
CA ILE A 433 36.45 5.43 7.07
C ILE A 433 36.93 3.99 6.92
N VAL A 434 37.83 3.71 5.97
CA VAL A 434 38.32 2.37 5.62
C VAL A 434 37.15 1.39 5.35
N PRO A 435 36.27 1.70 4.37
CA PRO A 435 35.12 0.87 4.07
C PRO A 435 35.54 -0.44 3.39
N LYS A 436 34.72 -1.49 3.53
CA LYS A 436 34.91 -2.73 2.76
C LYS A 436 34.52 -2.58 1.29
N ALA A 437 33.57 -1.69 0.99
CA ALA A 437 33.16 -1.36 -0.38
C ALA A 437 32.79 0.10 -0.56
N VAL A 438 32.96 0.58 -1.80
CA VAL A 438 32.39 1.82 -2.33
C VAL A 438 31.45 1.43 -3.47
N LEU A 439 30.16 1.70 -3.30
CA LEU A 439 29.11 1.49 -4.29
C LEU A 439 28.84 2.80 -5.04
N VAL A 440 28.93 2.77 -6.37
CA VAL A 440 28.61 3.94 -7.23
C VAL A 440 27.30 3.65 -7.95
N THR A 441 26.23 4.35 -7.53
CA THR A 441 24.84 4.06 -7.93
C THR A 441 24.24 5.10 -8.87
N GLY A 442 25.03 5.93 -9.51
CA GLY A 442 24.54 7.04 -10.33
C GLY A 442 25.40 7.30 -11.55
N ASP A 443 25.06 8.30 -12.35
CA ASP A 443 25.78 8.62 -13.59
C ASP A 443 27.25 8.94 -13.33
N LEU A 444 28.14 8.23 -14.03
CA LEU A 444 29.58 8.44 -13.96
C LEU A 444 29.97 9.70 -14.76
N THR A 445 29.36 9.87 -15.92
CA THR A 445 29.64 10.93 -16.89
C THR A 445 28.49 11.94 -17.01
N ASN A 446 28.76 13.14 -17.53
CA ASN A 446 27.72 14.17 -17.74
C ASN A 446 27.00 13.95 -19.08
N GLY A 447 27.75 13.55 -20.12
CA GLY A 447 27.22 13.14 -21.41
C GLY A 447 26.50 14.25 -22.19
N LYS A 448 26.75 15.54 -21.89
CA LYS A 448 26.12 16.70 -22.55
C LYS A 448 27.01 17.26 -23.67
N LYS A 449 26.43 17.61 -24.82
CA LYS A 449 27.10 18.43 -25.86
C LYS A 449 27.20 19.88 -25.38
N ASP A 450 28.36 20.50 -25.57
CA ASP A 450 28.56 21.94 -25.41
C ASP A 450 27.65 22.71 -26.38
N THR A 451 26.50 23.15 -25.87
CA THR A 451 25.54 23.96 -26.62
C THR A 451 25.10 25.12 -25.74
N THR A 452 26.05 25.99 -25.43
CA THR A 452 25.77 27.26 -24.76
C THR A 452 24.93 28.13 -25.71
N ASN A 453 23.77 28.59 -25.21
CA ASN A 453 22.94 29.67 -25.76
C ASN A 453 21.79 29.36 -26.75
N ASN A 454 21.13 28.19 -26.72
CA ASN A 454 19.86 28.03 -27.43
C ASN A 454 18.68 27.76 -26.49
N TRP A 455 17.76 28.72 -26.40
CA TRP A 455 16.56 28.68 -25.55
C TRP A 455 15.68 27.44 -25.85
N PHE A 456 15.76 26.91 -27.07
CA PHE A 456 15.04 25.71 -27.50
C PHE A 456 15.44 24.47 -26.68
N TYR A 457 16.70 24.37 -26.24
CA TYR A 457 17.21 23.26 -25.43
C TYR A 457 16.94 23.40 -23.93
N LEU A 458 16.42 24.56 -23.47
CA LEU A 458 16.00 24.75 -22.08
C LEU A 458 14.75 23.92 -21.72
N PHE A 459 13.88 23.67 -22.71
CA PHE A 459 12.63 22.92 -22.53
C PHE A 459 12.72 21.43 -22.89
N LEU A 460 13.65 21.05 -23.77
CA LEU A 460 13.81 19.66 -24.25
C LEU A 460 15.07 18.96 -23.68
N GLY A 461 15.97 19.70 -23.05
CA GLY A 461 17.29 19.22 -22.60
C GLY A 461 18.38 19.44 -23.65
N HIS A 462 19.63 19.60 -23.19
CA HIS A 462 20.79 19.70 -24.08
C HIS A 462 21.00 18.40 -24.87
N PRO A 463 21.46 18.47 -26.14
CA PRO A 463 21.81 17.28 -26.92
C PRO A 463 22.87 16.46 -26.17
N SER A 464 22.71 15.13 -26.10
CA SER A 464 23.72 14.27 -25.46
C SER A 464 24.81 13.84 -26.46
N SER A 465 26.02 13.53 -25.99
CA SER A 465 27.11 12.93 -26.79
C SER A 465 28.01 12.04 -25.97
N LYS A 466 28.62 11.04 -26.62
CA LYS A 466 29.75 10.30 -26.06
C LYS A 466 30.96 11.23 -25.93
N ARG A 467 31.45 11.40 -24.71
CA ARG A 467 32.61 12.25 -24.39
C ARG A 467 33.75 11.40 -23.83
N LEU A 468 34.71 11.06 -24.69
CA LEU A 468 35.85 10.22 -24.34
C LEU A 468 36.74 10.85 -23.25
N ASP A 469 36.80 12.17 -23.20
CA ASP A 469 37.52 12.92 -22.18
C ASP A 469 36.93 12.71 -20.77
N GLU A 470 35.60 12.66 -20.63
CA GLU A 470 34.94 12.35 -19.36
C GLU A 470 35.29 10.92 -18.89
N TRP A 471 35.25 9.93 -19.79
CA TRP A 471 35.60 8.54 -19.48
C TRP A 471 37.08 8.34 -19.14
N ASN A 472 37.98 8.99 -19.85
CA ASN A 472 39.42 8.91 -19.57
C ASN A 472 39.74 9.46 -18.17
N GLU A 473 39.15 10.60 -17.80
CA GLU A 473 39.33 11.19 -16.47
C GLU A 473 38.82 10.23 -15.37
N TYR A 474 37.63 9.65 -15.55
CA TYR A 474 37.08 8.68 -14.60
C TYR A 474 38.01 7.46 -14.45
N TYR A 475 38.50 6.92 -15.56
CA TYR A 475 39.40 5.76 -15.56
C TYR A 475 40.72 6.07 -14.87
N VAL A 476 41.36 7.20 -15.17
CA VAL A 476 42.62 7.61 -14.50
C VAL A 476 42.41 7.70 -12.99
N GLN A 477 41.34 8.38 -12.57
CA GLN A 477 41.02 8.51 -11.16
C GLN A 477 40.78 7.15 -10.50
N THR A 478 39.97 6.28 -11.09
CA THR A 478 39.61 5.01 -10.45
C THR A 478 40.68 3.93 -10.53
N GLN A 479 41.49 3.87 -11.59
CA GLN A 479 42.59 2.90 -11.71
C GLN A 479 43.71 3.18 -10.74
N GLU A 480 44.11 4.45 -10.57
CA GLU A 480 45.08 4.82 -9.54
C GLU A 480 44.63 4.36 -8.14
N TYR A 481 43.33 4.48 -7.87
CA TYR A 481 42.75 3.99 -6.62
C TYR A 481 42.84 2.46 -6.52
N ARG A 482 42.45 1.74 -7.57
CA ARG A 482 42.48 0.27 -7.61
C ARG A 482 43.87 -0.29 -7.32
N HIS A 483 44.92 0.36 -7.84
CA HIS A 483 46.29 -0.03 -7.57
C HIS A 483 46.74 0.26 -6.13
N LYS A 484 46.31 1.38 -5.54
CA LYS A 484 46.71 1.79 -4.18
C LYS A 484 45.90 1.13 -3.06
N ASN A 485 44.63 0.78 -3.31
CA ASN A 485 43.65 0.36 -2.30
C ASN A 485 42.94 -0.94 -2.72
N ALA A 486 43.70 -1.97 -3.09
CA ALA A 486 43.16 -3.25 -3.57
C ALA A 486 42.25 -4.00 -2.57
N SER A 487 42.24 -3.61 -1.29
CA SER A 487 41.39 -4.18 -0.24
C SER A 487 39.96 -3.65 -0.22
N VAL A 488 39.68 -2.52 -0.89
CA VAL A 488 38.34 -1.91 -0.94
C VAL A 488 37.68 -2.27 -2.26
N LEU A 489 36.52 -2.92 -2.21
CA LEU A 489 35.72 -3.22 -3.40
C LEU A 489 35.12 -1.93 -3.97
N TRP A 490 35.48 -1.55 -5.20
CA TRP A 490 34.83 -0.47 -5.94
C TRP A 490 33.89 -1.06 -6.98
N SER A 491 32.58 -0.83 -6.84
CA SER A 491 31.56 -1.38 -7.74
C SER A 491 30.66 -0.28 -8.29
N ASP A 492 30.74 -0.05 -9.59
CA ASP A 492 30.04 1.00 -10.33
C ASP A 492 28.90 0.47 -11.19
N VAL A 493 27.76 1.16 -11.17
CA VAL A 493 26.58 0.83 -11.98
C VAL A 493 26.45 1.82 -13.13
N ARG A 494 26.01 1.32 -14.29
CA ARG A 494 25.74 2.12 -15.48
C ARG A 494 24.51 3.01 -15.28
N GLY A 495 24.68 4.32 -15.44
CA GLY A 495 23.57 5.28 -15.48
C GLY A 495 23.02 5.55 -16.89
N ASN A 496 21.97 6.36 -17.01
CA ASN A 496 21.44 6.73 -18.33
C ASN A 496 22.39 7.65 -19.10
N HIS A 497 23.14 8.54 -18.43
CA HIS A 497 24.09 9.40 -19.12
C HIS A 497 25.28 8.63 -19.69
N ASP A 498 25.65 7.54 -19.01
CA ASP A 498 26.72 6.63 -19.41
C ASP A 498 26.34 5.76 -20.63
N SER A 499 25.06 5.77 -21.01
CA SER A 499 24.51 5.03 -22.13
C SER A 499 24.30 5.89 -23.38
N PHE A 500 24.31 7.23 -23.28
CA PHE A 500 23.88 8.10 -24.38
C PHE A 500 24.64 7.85 -25.69
N GLY A 501 23.88 7.50 -26.74
CA GLY A 501 24.40 7.24 -28.08
C GLY A 501 25.11 5.90 -28.24
N VAL A 502 25.08 5.01 -27.24
CA VAL A 502 25.63 3.64 -27.34
C VAL A 502 24.63 2.72 -28.06
N ASP A 503 25.12 1.99 -29.06
CA ASP A 503 24.41 0.90 -29.73
C ASP A 503 24.97 -0.43 -29.23
N ASP A 504 24.15 -1.20 -28.52
CA ASP A 504 24.52 -2.51 -27.95
C ASP A 504 24.90 -3.55 -29.02
N MET A 505 24.61 -3.30 -30.30
CA MET A 505 24.99 -4.17 -31.42
C MET A 505 26.47 -4.03 -31.82
N ILE A 506 27.17 -3.01 -31.33
CA ILE A 506 28.58 -2.73 -31.66
C ILE A 506 29.40 -2.74 -30.36
N GLN A 507 30.00 -3.89 -30.08
CA GLN A 507 30.73 -4.15 -28.82
C GLN A 507 31.94 -3.22 -28.60
N ASP A 508 32.52 -2.67 -29.68
CA ASP A 508 33.71 -1.79 -29.63
C ASP A 508 33.40 -0.31 -29.29
N ASP A 509 32.13 0.08 -29.23
CA ASP A 509 31.69 1.49 -29.05
C ASP A 509 31.03 1.76 -27.68
N ASP A 510 31.13 0.79 -26.77
CA ASP A 510 30.65 0.88 -25.38
C ASP A 510 31.76 1.33 -24.42
N LEU A 511 31.79 2.63 -24.11
CA LEU A 511 32.79 3.22 -23.22
C LEU A 511 32.65 2.75 -21.76
N PHE A 512 31.45 2.36 -21.30
CA PHE A 512 31.28 1.82 -19.95
C PHE A 512 32.06 0.50 -19.81
N GLN A 513 31.94 -0.41 -20.78
CA GLN A 513 32.64 -1.70 -20.77
C GLN A 513 34.16 -1.57 -20.77
N ARG A 514 34.68 -0.46 -21.31
CA ARG A 514 36.12 -0.20 -21.44
C ARG A 514 36.72 0.53 -20.24
N TYR A 515 35.99 1.49 -19.65
CA TYR A 515 36.54 2.43 -18.68
C TYR A 515 35.96 2.29 -17.26
N ALA A 516 34.80 1.63 -17.09
CA ALA A 516 34.28 1.34 -15.76
C ALA A 516 35.20 0.37 -14.99
N VAL A 517 35.16 0.43 -13.66
CA VAL A 517 36.00 -0.42 -12.81
C VAL A 517 35.55 -1.87 -12.87
N GLU A 518 34.23 -2.08 -12.86
CA GLU A 518 33.59 -3.38 -12.99
C GLU A 518 32.69 -3.37 -14.25
N PRO A 519 33.21 -3.83 -15.41
CA PRO A 519 32.45 -3.95 -16.64
C PRO A 519 31.16 -4.72 -16.41
N GLN A 520 30.08 -4.31 -17.06
CA GLN A 520 28.78 -4.92 -16.83
C GLN A 520 28.71 -6.31 -17.48
N PRO A 521 28.34 -7.38 -16.74
CA PRO A 521 28.17 -8.70 -17.32
C PRO A 521 27.03 -8.71 -18.35
N LYS A 522 27.01 -9.71 -19.23
CA LYS A 522 25.93 -9.89 -20.23
C LYS A 522 24.52 -9.92 -19.62
N ASN A 523 24.41 -10.31 -18.35
CA ASN A 523 23.16 -10.30 -17.60
C ASN A 523 23.03 -8.99 -16.80
N ALA A 524 21.84 -8.39 -16.79
CA ALA A 524 21.53 -7.16 -16.04
C ALA A 524 21.71 -7.27 -14.50
N VAL A 525 21.98 -8.47 -13.99
CA VAL A 525 22.05 -8.79 -12.56
C VAL A 525 23.34 -9.54 -12.26
N SER A 526 24.08 -9.09 -11.24
CA SER A 526 25.17 -9.84 -10.62
C SER A 526 25.08 -9.76 -9.10
N PHE A 527 25.69 -10.71 -8.39
CA PHE A 527 25.71 -10.68 -6.92
C PHE A 527 27.04 -11.18 -6.37
N HIS A 528 27.39 -10.65 -5.20
CA HIS A 528 28.63 -10.95 -4.49
C HIS A 528 28.32 -11.20 -3.01
N ARG A 529 28.93 -12.23 -2.43
CA ARG A 529 28.87 -12.46 -0.97
C ARG A 529 29.90 -11.53 -0.31
N PHE A 530 29.40 -10.53 0.42
CA PHE A 530 30.24 -9.41 0.88
C PHE A 530 30.84 -9.62 2.25
N SER A 531 30.10 -10.28 3.16
CA SER A 531 30.61 -10.61 4.49
C SER A 531 30.04 -11.95 4.93
N GLU A 532 30.91 -12.88 5.31
CA GLU A 532 30.48 -14.14 5.94
C GLU A 532 30.11 -13.93 7.41
N GLN A 533 30.77 -13.00 8.10
CA GLN A 533 30.56 -12.74 9.53
C GLN A 533 29.20 -12.09 9.81
N ASN A 534 28.78 -11.15 8.96
CA ASN A 534 27.47 -10.49 9.07
C ASN A 534 26.44 -11.00 8.05
N ASP A 535 26.81 -12.03 7.27
CA ASP A 535 25.99 -12.61 6.20
C ASP A 535 25.33 -11.51 5.34
N ILE A 536 26.17 -10.74 4.64
CA ILE A 536 25.73 -9.65 3.77
C ILE A 536 25.86 -10.09 2.31
N LYS A 537 24.79 -9.93 1.54
CA LYS A 537 24.75 -10.18 0.09
C LYS A 537 24.54 -8.87 -0.65
N LEU A 538 25.42 -8.57 -1.59
CA LEU A 538 25.30 -7.43 -2.50
C LEU A 538 24.75 -7.92 -3.84
N VAL A 539 23.74 -7.26 -4.37
CA VAL A 539 23.10 -7.57 -5.65
C VAL A 539 23.12 -6.32 -6.52
N LYS A 540 23.95 -6.33 -7.56
CA LYS A 540 24.06 -5.27 -8.55
C LYS A 540 22.95 -5.45 -9.58
N TYR A 541 22.23 -4.38 -9.88
CA TYR A 541 21.18 -4.37 -10.90
C TYR A 541 21.33 -3.19 -11.84
N SER A 542 21.48 -3.49 -13.13
CA SER A 542 21.66 -2.52 -14.20
C SER A 542 20.71 -2.88 -15.35
N PRO A 543 19.48 -2.33 -15.36
CA PRO A 543 18.46 -2.65 -16.36
C PRO A 543 18.90 -2.31 -17.80
N TYR A 544 18.34 -3.03 -18.78
CA TYR A 544 18.82 -3.07 -20.16
C TYR A 544 18.38 -1.89 -21.05
N TYR A 545 19.26 -1.51 -21.99
CA TYR A 545 19.04 -0.46 -23.00
C TYR A 545 19.45 -0.87 -24.41
N ARG A 546 18.60 -1.61 -25.13
CA ARG A 546 18.91 -2.04 -26.52
C ARG A 546 19.35 -0.92 -27.46
N TYR A 547 18.73 0.26 -27.33
CA TYR A 547 19.10 1.46 -28.07
C TYR A 547 19.04 2.65 -27.13
N SER A 548 20.16 3.36 -26.96
CA SER A 548 20.15 4.54 -26.12
C SER A 548 19.71 5.79 -26.85
N LEU A 549 18.56 6.37 -26.46
CA LEU A 549 18.07 7.65 -26.97
C LEU A 549 18.67 8.81 -26.17
N HIS A 550 18.86 9.96 -26.83
CA HIS A 550 19.25 11.18 -26.14
C HIS A 550 18.14 11.70 -25.21
N ARG A 551 18.49 12.68 -24.37
CA ARG A 551 17.51 13.43 -23.57
C ARG A 551 16.40 14.01 -24.46
N PRO A 552 15.16 14.10 -23.96
CA PRO A 552 14.67 13.73 -22.63
C PRO A 552 14.14 12.28 -22.54
N PHE A 553 14.34 11.45 -23.57
CA PHE A 553 13.62 10.19 -23.74
C PHE A 553 14.13 9.01 -22.89
N HIS A 554 15.32 9.15 -22.29
CA HIS A 554 16.04 8.12 -21.52
C HIS A 554 15.98 8.35 -20.00
N PHE A 555 14.83 8.81 -19.50
CA PHE A 555 14.57 9.00 -18.06
C PHE A 555 14.07 7.73 -17.38
N PHE A 556 13.37 6.84 -18.10
CA PHE A 556 12.85 5.59 -17.53
C PHE A 556 13.66 4.39 -18.02
N ALA A 557 14.07 3.52 -17.10
CA ALA A 557 14.67 2.24 -17.44
C ALA A 557 13.62 1.23 -17.88
N ARG A 558 14.04 0.16 -18.56
CA ARG A 558 13.17 -0.98 -18.90
C ARG A 558 13.77 -2.27 -18.40
N THR A 559 12.89 -3.18 -18.01
CA THR A 559 13.31 -4.55 -17.69
C THR A 559 12.34 -5.55 -18.27
N ASN A 560 12.87 -6.70 -18.67
CA ASN A 560 12.07 -7.82 -19.15
C ASN A 560 11.77 -8.83 -18.01
N ASN A 561 10.94 -9.82 -18.28
CA ASN A 561 10.54 -10.81 -17.28
C ASN A 561 11.69 -11.71 -16.82
N GLU A 562 12.67 -11.99 -17.69
CA GLU A 562 13.82 -12.85 -17.40
C GLU A 562 14.77 -12.16 -16.42
N GLU A 563 15.16 -10.91 -16.70
CA GLU A 563 15.97 -10.06 -15.81
C GLU A 563 15.30 -9.86 -14.46
N LEU A 564 13.99 -9.60 -14.48
CA LEU A 564 13.24 -9.45 -13.24
C LEU A 564 13.24 -10.76 -12.44
N GLN A 565 13.12 -11.92 -13.09
CA GLN A 565 13.25 -13.22 -12.42
C GLN A 565 14.65 -13.43 -11.86
N LEU A 566 15.70 -13.13 -12.62
CA LEU A 566 17.09 -13.22 -12.17
C LEU A 566 17.34 -12.31 -10.97
N LEU A 567 16.84 -11.07 -11.00
CA LEU A 567 16.95 -10.14 -9.89
C LEU A 567 16.25 -10.68 -8.65
N MET A 568 15.05 -11.25 -8.81
CA MET A 568 14.35 -11.89 -7.69
C MET A 568 15.15 -13.05 -7.12
N GLN A 569 15.65 -13.95 -7.97
CA GLN A 569 16.45 -15.09 -7.54
C GLN A 569 17.73 -14.66 -6.83
N ALA A 570 18.46 -13.68 -7.37
CA ALA A 570 19.68 -13.14 -6.77
C ALA A 570 19.39 -12.44 -5.43
N SER A 571 18.22 -11.82 -5.29
CA SER A 571 17.82 -11.12 -4.06
C SER A 571 17.20 -12.03 -3.00
N LEU A 572 16.98 -13.32 -3.30
CA LEU A 572 16.60 -14.28 -2.29
C LEU A 572 17.76 -14.49 -1.33
N ALA A 573 17.46 -14.34 -0.05
CA ALA A 573 18.41 -14.60 1.00
C ALA A 573 18.54 -16.11 1.22
N GLU A 574 19.79 -16.55 1.35
CA GLU A 574 20.21 -17.95 1.48
C GLU A 574 20.15 -18.42 2.93
N LYS A 575 20.18 -17.49 3.89
CA LYS A 575 20.12 -17.77 5.33
C LYS A 575 18.99 -16.97 5.99
N LYS A 576 18.48 -17.50 7.11
CA LYS A 576 17.54 -16.78 7.98
C LYS A 576 18.25 -15.52 8.50
N GLU A 577 17.61 -14.36 8.34
CA GLU A 577 18.12 -13.05 8.79
C GLU A 577 19.30 -12.44 8.01
N GLN A 578 19.62 -12.96 6.82
CA GLN A 578 20.62 -12.38 5.92
C GLN A 578 20.21 -10.97 5.45
N VAL A 579 21.16 -10.03 5.42
CA VAL A 579 20.93 -8.68 4.87
C VAL A 579 21.24 -8.69 3.37
N VAL A 580 20.25 -8.32 2.56
CA VAL A 580 20.41 -8.22 1.09
C VAL A 580 20.37 -6.76 0.69
N ILE A 581 21.48 -6.26 0.13
CA ILE A 581 21.56 -4.91 -0.44
C ILE A 581 21.53 -5.05 -1.95
N VAL A 582 20.45 -4.58 -2.55
CA VAL A 582 20.31 -4.39 -3.99
C VAL A 582 20.71 -2.96 -4.32
N TYR A 583 21.49 -2.75 -5.37
CA TYR A 583 21.88 -1.41 -5.80
C TYR A 583 21.86 -1.28 -7.32
N GLY A 584 21.38 -0.13 -7.78
CA GLY A 584 21.25 0.19 -9.21
C GLY A 584 21.23 1.70 -9.43
N HIS A 585 21.09 2.15 -10.68
CA HIS A 585 20.94 3.58 -10.98
C HIS A 585 19.52 4.09 -10.71
N PHE A 586 18.52 3.35 -11.21
CA PHE A 586 17.12 3.76 -11.22
C PHE A 586 16.38 3.34 -9.95
N PRO A 587 15.66 4.24 -9.28
CA PRO A 587 14.62 3.88 -8.34
C PRO A 587 13.62 2.89 -8.93
N SER A 588 13.07 2.03 -8.09
CA SER A 588 12.08 1.02 -8.49
C SER A 588 10.84 1.62 -9.15
N SER A 589 10.52 2.87 -8.85
CA SER A 589 9.44 3.66 -9.45
C SER A 589 9.69 4.07 -10.91
N THR A 590 10.95 4.19 -11.31
CA THR A 590 11.37 4.69 -12.63
C THR A 590 11.77 3.57 -13.60
N ILE A 591 11.59 2.32 -13.18
CA ILE A 591 11.77 1.14 -14.03
C ILE A 591 10.41 0.73 -14.60
N ASP A 592 10.35 0.63 -15.92
CA ASP A 592 9.18 0.16 -16.65
C ASP A 592 9.19 -1.37 -16.77
N TYR A 593 8.15 -1.98 -16.21
CA TYR A 593 7.91 -3.42 -16.24
C TYR A 593 6.87 -3.85 -17.28
N THR A 594 6.32 -2.91 -18.07
CA THR A 594 5.12 -3.12 -18.91
C THR A 594 5.42 -3.65 -20.31
N VAL A 595 6.66 -4.06 -20.61
CA VAL A 595 7.12 -4.50 -21.94
C VAL A 595 6.26 -5.61 -22.57
N SER A 596 5.50 -6.36 -21.77
CA SER A 596 4.59 -7.43 -22.22
C SER A 596 3.10 -7.23 -21.85
N GLU A 597 2.71 -6.08 -21.30
CA GLU A 597 1.35 -5.85 -20.82
C GLU A 597 0.49 -5.08 -21.84
N THR A 598 -0.78 -5.50 -21.97
CA THR A 598 -1.75 -4.78 -22.80
C THR A 598 -2.14 -3.45 -22.16
N PHE A 599 -2.57 -2.50 -23.00
CA PHE A 599 -3.07 -1.18 -22.57
C PHE A 599 -4.12 -1.29 -21.44
N TRP A 600 -5.07 -2.22 -21.56
CA TRP A 600 -6.11 -2.44 -20.54
C TRP A 600 -5.58 -2.96 -19.21
N ARG A 601 -4.55 -3.81 -19.20
CA ARG A 601 -3.88 -4.24 -17.97
C ARG A 601 -3.17 -3.08 -17.29
N THR A 602 -2.49 -2.23 -18.07
CA THR A 602 -1.83 -1.02 -17.56
C THR A 602 -2.85 -0.04 -16.96
N PHE A 603 -4.01 0.11 -17.61
CA PHE A 603 -5.13 0.91 -17.12
C PHE A 603 -5.68 0.40 -15.78
N LEU A 604 -5.95 -0.91 -15.67
CA LEU A 604 -6.39 -1.51 -14.41
C LEU A 604 -5.31 -1.36 -13.34
N ARG A 605 -4.01 -1.49 -13.67
CA ARG A 605 -2.92 -1.27 -12.71
C ARG A 605 -2.91 0.14 -12.15
N PHE A 606 -3.24 1.17 -12.92
CA PHE A 606 -3.32 2.52 -12.38
C PHE A 606 -4.37 2.69 -11.26
N PHE A 607 -5.54 2.04 -11.39
CA PHE A 607 -6.60 2.11 -10.37
C PHE A 607 -6.44 1.11 -9.23
N TRP A 608 -5.61 0.07 -9.40
CA TRP A 608 -5.48 -1.06 -8.45
C TRP A 608 -4.10 -1.15 -7.78
N TRP A 609 -3.06 -0.49 -8.31
CA TRP A 609 -1.65 -0.72 -7.94
C TRP A 609 -0.90 0.59 -7.66
N SER A 610 -0.66 0.91 -6.39
CA SER A 610 0.14 2.08 -5.99
C SER A 610 1.64 1.80 -5.79
N ARG A 611 2.08 0.54 -5.91
CA ARG A 611 3.49 0.12 -5.72
C ARG A 611 4.09 -0.51 -6.98
N SER A 612 5.35 -0.21 -7.25
CA SER A 612 6.17 -0.78 -8.32
C SER A 612 6.23 -2.30 -8.16
N ILE A 613 6.39 -3.02 -9.27
CA ILE A 613 6.42 -4.50 -9.24
C ILE A 613 7.54 -4.98 -8.32
N LEU A 614 8.69 -4.30 -8.38
CA LEU A 614 9.86 -4.65 -7.60
C LEU A 614 9.66 -4.41 -6.10
N SER A 615 9.16 -3.23 -5.71
CA SER A 615 8.88 -2.94 -4.29
C SER A 615 7.86 -3.92 -3.70
N ARG A 616 6.85 -4.37 -4.47
CA ARG A 616 5.89 -5.40 -4.03
C ARG A 616 6.55 -6.76 -3.81
N LYS A 617 7.39 -7.20 -4.75
CA LYS A 617 8.05 -8.50 -4.65
C LYS A 617 9.04 -8.50 -3.47
N PHE A 618 9.86 -7.46 -3.32
CA PHE A 618 10.77 -7.31 -2.18
C PHE A 618 10.05 -7.13 -0.84
N TYR A 619 8.95 -6.39 -0.79
CA TYR A 619 8.11 -6.32 0.41
C TYR A 619 7.58 -7.69 0.86
N SER A 620 7.41 -8.62 -0.07
CA SER A 620 6.91 -9.96 0.23
C SER A 620 7.98 -10.88 0.81
N TYR A 621 9.26 -10.49 0.76
CA TYR A 621 10.37 -11.31 1.24
C TYR A 621 10.42 -11.31 2.78
N PRO A 622 10.76 -12.45 3.39
CA PRO A 622 10.87 -12.55 4.84
C PRO A 622 12.09 -11.78 5.38
N ASN A 623 13.16 -11.66 4.58
CA ASN A 623 14.42 -11.03 4.96
C ASN A 623 14.46 -9.53 4.67
N TYR A 624 15.40 -8.81 5.32
CA TYR A 624 15.54 -7.36 5.17
C TYR A 624 16.26 -7.02 3.85
N VAL A 625 15.54 -6.36 2.93
CA VAL A 625 16.03 -5.96 1.60
C VAL A 625 16.18 -4.44 1.56
N ILE A 626 17.38 -3.99 1.21
CA ILE A 626 17.73 -2.57 1.08
C ILE A 626 18.02 -2.30 -0.40
N TYR A 627 17.33 -1.34 -1.01
CA TYR A 627 17.54 -0.92 -2.40
C TYR A 627 18.20 0.46 -2.43
N LEU A 628 19.36 0.57 -3.06
CA LEU A 628 20.13 1.81 -3.18
C LEU A 628 20.11 2.32 -4.63
N SER A 629 19.83 3.60 -4.82
CA SER A 629 19.74 4.22 -6.15
C SER A 629 20.20 5.68 -6.20
N GLY A 630 20.25 6.25 -7.41
CA GLY A 630 20.83 7.56 -7.70
C GLY A 630 20.01 8.54 -8.53
N HIS A 631 19.10 8.11 -9.40
CA HIS A 631 18.56 8.88 -10.53
C HIS A 631 17.77 10.20 -10.27
N LEU A 632 16.86 10.24 -9.30
CA LEU A 632 15.96 11.36 -8.97
C LEU A 632 16.61 12.43 -8.07
N HIS A 633 17.72 12.09 -7.41
CA HIS A 633 18.45 12.92 -6.44
C HIS A 633 17.51 13.55 -5.38
N SER A 634 17.51 14.89 -5.25
CA SER A 634 16.65 15.66 -4.35
C SER A 634 15.40 16.26 -5.02
N VAL A 635 15.09 15.84 -6.26
CA VAL A 635 14.02 16.41 -7.10
C VAL A 635 14.10 17.94 -7.13
N LEU A 636 15.19 18.46 -7.72
CA LEU A 636 15.49 19.90 -7.79
C LEU A 636 15.53 20.60 -6.41
N GLY A 637 15.95 19.89 -5.36
CA GLY A 637 16.04 20.42 -3.99
C GLY A 637 14.72 20.45 -3.21
N PHE A 638 13.60 20.03 -3.80
CA PHE A 638 12.30 20.04 -3.12
C PHE A 638 12.22 18.98 -2.00
N LEU A 639 12.89 17.84 -2.19
CA LEU A 639 12.94 16.74 -1.23
C LEU A 639 14.40 16.43 -0.88
N PRO A 640 14.96 17.07 0.16
CA PRO A 640 16.37 16.88 0.52
C PRO A 640 16.72 15.47 1.04
N ARG A 641 15.71 14.62 1.26
CA ARG A 641 15.85 13.23 1.70
C ARG A 641 14.88 12.38 0.89
N MET A 642 15.39 11.36 0.22
CA MET A 642 14.64 10.51 -0.70
C MET A 642 14.82 9.04 -0.35
N TYR A 643 14.45 8.68 0.88
CA TYR A 643 14.36 7.29 1.31
C TYR A 643 12.99 7.00 1.90
N CYS A 644 12.49 5.78 1.69
CA CYS A 644 11.23 5.30 2.25
C CYS A 644 11.35 3.84 2.67
N LYS A 645 10.61 3.47 3.72
CA LYS A 645 10.57 2.12 4.28
C LYS A 645 9.15 1.58 4.30
N CYS A 646 9.02 0.30 3.95
CA CYS A 646 7.79 -0.46 4.10
C CYS A 646 8.11 -1.88 4.57
N GLY A 647 7.79 -2.20 5.83
CA GLY A 647 8.08 -3.52 6.40
C GLY A 647 9.58 -3.82 6.39
N ASN A 648 9.96 -4.96 5.79
CA ASN A 648 11.34 -5.39 5.65
C ASN A 648 12.03 -4.88 4.37
N TYR A 649 11.36 -4.03 3.59
CA TYR A 649 11.91 -3.39 2.39
C TYR A 649 12.19 -1.92 2.65
N MET A 650 13.37 -1.47 2.26
CA MET A 650 13.81 -0.08 2.35
C MET A 650 14.42 0.35 1.02
N GLU A 651 14.05 1.52 0.52
CA GLU A 651 14.60 2.09 -0.71
C GLU A 651 15.18 3.46 -0.40
N LEU A 652 16.43 3.68 -0.80
CA LEU A 652 17.20 4.88 -0.49
C LEU A 652 17.87 5.45 -1.73
N GLU A 653 17.32 6.55 -2.19
CA GLU A 653 17.97 7.42 -3.16
C GLU A 653 19.04 8.27 -2.47
N LEU A 654 20.20 8.38 -3.10
CA LEU A 654 21.26 9.28 -2.65
C LEU A 654 21.26 10.56 -3.50
N ALA A 655 21.49 11.70 -2.85
CA ALA A 655 21.73 12.95 -3.56
C ALA A 655 23.05 12.90 -4.34
N ASP A 656 23.15 13.71 -5.38
CA ASP A 656 24.28 13.71 -6.29
C ASP A 656 25.58 14.24 -5.66
N LEU A 657 26.69 13.57 -5.96
CA LEU A 657 28.03 14.02 -5.58
C LEU A 657 28.37 15.32 -6.32
N TYR A 658 27.86 15.48 -7.54
CA TYR A 658 28.11 16.67 -8.35
C TYR A 658 27.48 17.94 -7.77
N THR A 659 26.15 18.06 -7.67
CA THR A 659 25.53 19.32 -7.20
C THR A 659 25.39 19.37 -5.69
N SER A 660 24.92 18.30 -5.05
CA SER A 660 24.69 18.28 -3.60
C SER A 660 25.95 17.98 -2.80
N SER A 661 26.96 17.34 -3.40
CA SER A 661 28.24 17.01 -2.74
C SER A 661 28.07 16.17 -1.48
N VAL A 662 27.21 15.15 -1.58
CA VAL A 662 26.88 14.23 -0.48
C VAL A 662 27.35 12.83 -0.82
N TYR A 663 27.84 12.10 0.19
CA TYR A 663 28.06 10.66 0.15
C TYR A 663 27.30 9.99 1.31
N ARG A 664 27.05 8.69 1.24
CA ARG A 664 26.38 7.95 2.32
C ARG A 664 27.33 6.95 2.96
N TRP A 665 27.43 7.02 4.28
CA TRP A 665 28.12 6.02 5.09
C TRP A 665 27.10 5.02 5.63
N ILE A 666 27.22 3.76 5.19
CA ILE A 666 26.35 2.65 5.59
C ILE A 666 27.12 1.77 6.57
N VAL A 667 26.44 1.40 7.67
CA VAL A 667 26.99 0.56 8.72
C VAL A 667 26.01 -0.58 9.02
N ILE A 668 26.55 -1.79 9.08
CA ILE A 668 25.84 -3.01 9.46
C ILE A 668 26.48 -3.51 10.75
N ASP A 669 25.75 -3.37 11.86
CA ASP A 669 26.20 -3.71 13.21
C ASP A 669 25.34 -4.87 13.72
N HIS A 670 25.93 -6.07 13.83
CA HIS A 670 25.20 -7.30 14.19
C HIS A 670 23.98 -7.58 13.28
N GLY A 671 24.12 -7.29 11.99
CA GLY A 671 23.06 -7.41 10.97
C GLY A 671 21.99 -6.32 11.04
N ASN A 672 22.15 -5.30 11.89
CA ASN A 672 21.28 -4.12 11.90
C ASN A 672 21.81 -3.05 10.96
N PHE A 673 20.96 -2.56 10.06
CA PHE A 673 21.32 -1.54 9.07
C PHE A 673 21.12 -0.12 9.62
N ALA A 674 22.16 0.69 9.57
CA ALA A 674 22.15 2.13 9.85
C ALA A 674 22.94 2.89 8.77
N PHE A 675 22.61 4.16 8.55
CA PHE A 675 23.33 4.99 7.60
C PHE A 675 23.24 6.47 7.96
N SER A 676 24.15 7.28 7.39
CA SER A 676 24.05 8.74 7.38
C SER A 676 24.51 9.29 6.03
N ASP A 677 23.82 10.33 5.56
CA ASP A 677 24.16 11.09 4.36
C ASP A 677 25.01 12.29 4.81
N ILE A 678 26.24 12.37 4.33
CA ILE A 678 27.29 13.26 4.82
C ILE A 678 27.75 14.18 3.68
N PRO A 679 27.69 15.51 3.84
CA PRO A 679 28.33 16.46 2.94
C PRO A 679 29.85 16.22 2.89
N ILE A 680 30.43 16.25 1.70
CA ILE A 680 31.85 15.93 1.48
C ILE A 680 32.82 16.83 2.27
N GLN A 681 32.41 18.07 2.57
CA GLN A 681 33.20 19.04 3.33
C GLN A 681 33.01 18.94 4.85
N GLN A 682 32.09 18.10 5.33
CA GLN A 682 31.86 17.94 6.76
C GLN A 682 33.06 17.25 7.40
N ASN A 683 33.78 17.96 8.27
CA ASN A 683 34.98 17.45 8.92
C ASN A 683 34.68 16.31 9.91
N ILE A 684 33.67 16.48 10.76
CA ILE A 684 33.32 15.52 11.83
C ILE A 684 31.92 14.98 11.57
N PHE A 685 31.78 13.66 11.54
CA PHE A 685 30.53 13.01 11.19
C PHE A 685 30.36 11.67 11.93
N ALA A 686 29.11 11.24 12.08
CA ALA A 686 28.77 10.06 12.85
C ALA A 686 27.57 9.28 12.27
N VAL A 687 27.53 7.98 12.57
CA VAL A 687 26.38 7.08 12.31
C VAL A 687 25.97 6.43 13.63
N VAL A 688 24.72 6.57 14.03
CA VAL A 688 24.16 5.89 15.20
C VAL A 688 23.76 4.47 14.80
N THR A 689 24.43 3.45 15.35
CA THR A 689 24.14 2.04 15.05
C THR A 689 23.28 1.38 16.10
N ASN A 690 23.30 1.87 17.34
CA ASN A 690 22.39 1.44 18.40
C ASN A 690 22.10 2.59 19.39
N PRO A 691 20.83 2.93 19.68
CA PRO A 691 19.61 2.44 19.03
C PRO A 691 19.53 2.90 17.57
N VAL A 692 19.08 2.01 16.68
CA VAL A 692 18.94 2.33 15.24
C VAL A 692 17.90 3.44 15.03
N PRO A 693 18.20 4.50 14.25
CA PRO A 693 17.25 5.56 13.93
C PRO A 693 15.92 5.04 13.37
N LEU A 694 14.83 5.77 13.62
CA LEU A 694 13.46 5.40 13.25
C LEU A 694 13.30 5.10 11.75
N SER A 695 14.06 5.81 10.90
CA SER A 695 14.08 5.57 9.46
C SER A 695 14.47 4.14 9.11
N SER A 696 15.43 3.56 9.84
CA SER A 696 16.00 2.23 9.56
C SER A 696 15.56 1.17 10.58
N SER A 697 14.92 1.57 11.68
CA SER A 697 14.54 0.71 12.81
C SER A 697 13.69 -0.49 12.39
N THR A 698 14.13 -1.68 12.76
CA THR A 698 13.44 -2.96 12.62
C THR A 698 13.15 -3.57 13.99
N LYS A 699 12.26 -4.57 14.02
CA LYS A 699 11.99 -5.40 15.20
C LYS A 699 13.27 -6.03 15.76
N ARG A 700 14.13 -6.55 14.88
CA ARG A 700 15.47 -7.07 15.22
C ARG A 700 16.34 -6.01 15.90
N SER A 701 16.44 -4.81 15.33
CA SER A 701 17.26 -3.75 15.92
C SER A 701 16.72 -3.24 17.26
N GLN A 702 15.40 -3.31 17.48
CA GLN A 702 14.80 -2.95 18.78
C GLN A 702 15.13 -4.00 19.83
N ALA A 703 15.02 -5.29 19.51
CA ALA A 703 15.44 -6.36 20.40
C ALA A 703 16.94 -6.28 20.74
N PHE A 704 17.77 -5.95 19.74
CA PHE A 704 19.19 -5.68 19.97
C PHE A 704 19.40 -4.47 20.90
N ALA A 705 18.68 -3.37 20.70
CA ALA A 705 18.78 -2.20 21.57
C ALA A 705 18.35 -2.49 23.02
N LEU A 706 17.30 -3.29 23.23
CA LEU A 706 16.80 -3.68 24.55
C LEU A 706 17.78 -4.56 25.34
N SER A 707 18.56 -5.38 24.63
CA SER A 707 19.58 -6.25 25.23
C SER A 707 20.96 -5.60 25.34
N SER A 708 21.19 -4.47 24.67
CA SER A 708 22.47 -3.77 24.65
C SER A 708 22.64 -2.83 25.85
N LYS A 709 23.81 -2.94 26.51
CA LYS A 709 24.25 -2.01 27.58
C LYS A 709 24.82 -0.69 27.07
N TYR A 710 24.98 -0.55 25.75
CA TYR A 710 25.67 0.60 25.15
C TYR A 710 24.88 1.19 23.98
N ILE A 711 24.84 2.52 23.94
CA ILE A 711 24.67 3.29 22.71
C ILE A 711 25.95 3.12 21.90
N ARG A 712 25.81 2.74 20.63
CA ARG A 712 26.92 2.44 19.71
C ARG A 712 26.91 3.44 18.57
N LEU A 713 28.05 4.07 18.34
CA LEU A 713 28.23 5.15 17.37
C LEU A 713 29.48 4.87 16.54
N MET A 714 29.39 5.03 15.22
CA MET A 714 30.58 5.17 14.37
C MET A 714 30.89 6.65 14.24
N VAL A 715 32.08 7.10 14.63
CA VAL A 715 32.49 8.51 14.59
C VAL A 715 33.83 8.62 13.90
N ALA A 716 33.95 9.59 12.98
CA ALA A 716 35.19 9.87 12.28
C ALA A 716 35.39 11.38 12.10
N SER A 717 36.65 11.78 11.97
CA SER A 717 37.06 13.15 11.68
C SER A 717 38.17 13.15 10.64
N LEU A 718 38.00 13.98 9.61
CA LEU A 718 39.01 14.13 8.55
C LEU A 718 40.30 14.76 9.11
N GLU A 719 40.19 15.88 9.81
CA GLU A 719 41.36 16.63 10.31
C GLU A 719 42.19 15.82 11.31
N SER A 720 41.56 15.20 12.31
CA SER A 720 42.26 14.41 13.34
C SER A 720 42.97 13.17 12.79
N PHE A 721 42.55 12.68 11.62
CA PHE A 721 43.18 11.54 10.97
C PHE A 721 44.46 11.96 10.24
N TRP A 722 44.43 13.11 9.56
CA TRP A 722 45.56 13.60 8.77
C TRP A 722 46.58 14.40 9.60
N ASP A 723 46.14 15.08 10.67
CA ASP A 723 47.00 15.78 11.61
C ASP A 723 47.02 15.08 12.97
N ARG A 724 48.14 14.41 13.27
CA ARG A 724 48.35 13.67 14.52
C ARG A 724 48.43 14.57 15.76
N ASN A 725 48.59 15.89 15.59
CA ASN A 725 48.58 16.84 16.70
C ASN A 725 47.15 17.23 17.12
N LEU A 726 46.13 16.90 16.32
CA LEU A 726 44.73 17.20 16.62
C LEU A 726 44.04 15.96 17.20
N THR A 727 43.75 15.98 18.50
CA THR A 727 42.95 14.95 19.15
C THR A 727 41.46 15.26 19.02
N LEU A 728 40.67 14.25 18.68
CA LEU A 728 39.21 14.34 18.74
C LEU A 728 38.78 14.74 20.16
N GLY A 729 38.06 15.85 20.30
CA GLY A 729 37.41 16.27 21.54
C GLY A 729 36.35 15.28 22.07
N ASN A 730 35.64 15.68 23.12
CA ASN A 730 34.65 14.82 23.78
C ASN A 730 33.42 14.61 22.89
N VAL A 731 33.03 13.35 22.68
CA VAL A 731 31.77 12.98 22.02
C VAL A 731 30.69 12.82 23.09
N GLU A 732 29.77 13.76 23.18
CA GLU A 732 28.71 13.77 24.17
C GLU A 732 27.40 13.26 23.58
N VAL A 733 26.67 12.42 24.33
CA VAL A 733 25.39 11.84 23.91
C VAL A 733 24.27 12.36 24.80
N PHE A 734 23.21 12.84 24.17
CA PHE A 734 21.99 13.32 24.81
C PHE A 734 20.79 12.53 24.29
N ILE A 735 19.84 12.24 25.17
CA ILE A 735 18.51 11.73 24.81
C ILE A 735 17.48 12.65 25.44
N ASP A 736 16.54 13.16 24.63
CA ASP A 736 15.49 14.10 25.07
C ASP A 736 16.07 15.27 25.89
N ASP A 737 17.11 15.91 25.34
CA ASP A 737 17.86 17.01 25.93
C ASP A 737 18.59 16.68 27.25
N LYS A 738 18.55 15.42 27.70
CA LYS A 738 19.28 14.94 28.88
C LYS A 738 20.62 14.32 28.49
N LYS A 739 21.72 14.83 29.06
CA LYS A 739 23.05 14.25 28.89
C LYS A 739 23.11 12.84 29.48
N ILE A 740 23.44 11.86 28.64
CA ILE A 740 23.61 10.45 29.02
C ILE A 740 25.04 10.19 29.45
N GLY A 741 26.01 10.69 28.69
CA GLY A 741 27.43 10.50 28.99
C GLY A 741 28.35 10.94 27.86
N ILE A 742 29.65 10.74 28.08
CA ILE A 742 30.70 10.93 27.08
C ILE A 742 31.01 9.56 26.48
N ALA A 743 30.88 9.42 25.16
CA ALA A 743 31.18 8.21 24.44
C ALA A 743 32.70 8.01 24.32
N LYS A 744 33.18 6.81 24.63
CA LYS A 744 34.60 6.47 24.57
C LYS A 744 34.92 5.70 23.31
N LYS A 745 36.02 6.06 22.65
CA LYS A 745 36.57 5.33 21.51
C LYS A 745 37.07 3.96 21.97
N MET A 746 36.78 2.91 21.23
CA MET A 746 37.34 1.57 21.49
C MET A 746 38.80 1.51 21.04
N GLU A 747 39.67 0.98 21.91
CA GLU A 747 41.10 0.80 21.59
C GLU A 747 41.33 -0.46 20.73
N ASN A 748 42.26 -0.34 19.77
CA ASN A 748 42.49 -1.32 18.70
C ASN A 748 42.90 -2.72 19.19
N ASP A 749 43.50 -2.87 20.38
CA ASP A 749 44.03 -4.16 20.87
C ASP A 749 42.93 -5.20 21.17
N MET A 750 41.67 -4.76 21.31
CA MET A 750 40.50 -5.61 21.54
C MET A 750 39.76 -5.98 20.24
N LEU A 751 40.06 -5.32 19.12
CA LEU A 751 39.40 -5.50 17.83
C LEU A 751 40.34 -6.24 16.86
N LYS A 752 40.08 -7.53 16.62
CA LYS A 752 40.85 -8.34 15.64
C LYS A 752 40.70 -7.89 14.18
N SER A 753 39.93 -6.83 13.89
CA SER A 753 39.71 -6.30 12.53
C SER A 753 39.84 -4.78 12.46
N SER A 754 40.39 -4.29 11.35
CA SER A 754 40.51 -2.85 11.03
C SER A 754 39.17 -2.11 10.94
N SER A 755 38.05 -2.84 10.85
CA SER A 755 36.69 -2.30 10.71
C SER A 755 36.15 -1.60 11.97
N GLY A 756 36.70 -1.87 13.17
CA GLY A 756 36.18 -1.33 14.44
C GLY A 756 36.84 -0.04 14.93
N SER A 757 37.81 0.50 14.20
CA SER A 757 38.68 1.61 14.63
C SER A 757 37.94 2.94 14.90
N ASN A 758 36.71 3.10 14.40
CA ASN A 758 35.88 4.30 14.55
C ASN A 758 34.66 4.07 15.48
N LEU A 759 34.63 2.98 16.26
CA LEU A 759 33.53 2.66 17.17
C LEU A 759 33.65 3.43 18.51
N PHE A 760 32.58 4.10 18.89
CA PHE A 760 32.41 4.80 20.17
C PHE A 760 31.23 4.20 20.94
N LEU A 761 31.43 4.03 22.25
CA LEU A 761 30.44 3.43 23.15
C LEU A 761 30.07 4.40 24.26
N CYS A 762 28.77 4.56 24.51
CA CYS A 762 28.23 5.28 25.66
C CYS A 762 27.31 4.36 26.45
N ALA A 763 27.56 4.18 27.75
CA ALA A 763 26.69 3.39 28.61
C ALA A 763 25.30 4.03 28.70
N TRP A 764 24.26 3.21 28.69
CA TRP A 764 22.88 3.67 28.85
C TRP A 764 22.01 2.58 29.47
N ASN A 765 20.78 2.95 29.87
CA ASN A 765 19.76 2.00 30.30
C ASN A 765 18.59 2.03 29.32
N PRO A 766 18.43 1.02 28.44
CA PRO A 766 17.36 1.00 27.44
C PRO A 766 15.96 0.94 28.08
N MET A 767 15.84 0.38 29.30
CA MET A 767 14.56 0.26 30.01
C MET A 767 13.95 1.62 30.37
N SER A 768 14.76 2.68 30.43
CA SER A 768 14.28 4.06 30.67
C SER A 768 13.62 4.71 29.45
N TYR A 769 13.69 4.07 28.27
CA TYR A 769 13.24 4.62 26.99
C TYR A 769 12.32 3.64 26.24
N LEU A 770 11.56 2.82 26.99
CA LEU A 770 10.63 1.83 26.44
C LEU A 770 9.42 2.46 25.76
N GLU A 771 8.98 3.63 26.24
CA GLU A 771 7.73 4.23 25.82
C GLU A 771 7.93 5.55 25.07
N GLY A 772 7.28 5.65 23.91
CA GLY A 772 7.27 6.86 23.09
C GLY A 772 8.37 6.91 22.02
N PHE A 773 8.56 8.13 21.51
CA PHE A 773 9.62 8.48 20.57
C PHE A 773 10.63 9.35 21.31
N HIS A 774 11.91 9.03 21.16
CA HIS A 774 13.01 9.72 21.82
C HIS A 774 13.92 10.35 20.78
N ASN A 775 14.47 11.53 21.08
CA ASN A 775 15.44 12.20 20.23
C ASN A 775 16.86 11.99 20.79
N LEU A 776 17.70 11.31 20.03
CA LEU A 776 19.12 11.12 20.32
C LEU A 776 19.92 12.19 19.60
N VAL A 777 20.71 12.95 20.35
CA VAL A 777 21.60 13.98 19.82
C VAL A 777 23.03 13.64 20.22
N VAL A 778 23.93 13.59 19.23
CA VAL A 778 25.36 13.42 19.47
C VAL A 778 26.06 14.73 19.15
N GLN A 779 26.77 15.26 20.13
CA GLN A 779 27.52 16.49 20.03
C GLN A 779 29.02 16.21 20.11
N TYR A 780 29.77 16.96 19.33
CA TYR A 780 31.22 17.05 19.43
C TYR A 780 31.56 18.31 20.22
N CYS A 781 32.26 18.17 21.34
CA CYS A 781 32.68 19.28 22.17
C CYS A 781 34.21 19.38 22.19
N PHE A 782 34.74 20.53 21.76
CA PHE A 782 36.15 20.87 21.84
C PHE A 782 36.30 22.18 22.59
N GLU A 783 37.07 22.14 23.68
CA GLU A 783 37.20 23.23 24.66
C GLU A 783 35.83 23.69 25.18
N GLU A 784 35.38 24.90 24.82
CA GLU A 784 34.09 25.50 25.21
C GLU A 784 33.05 25.50 24.09
N SER A 785 33.39 24.98 22.90
CA SER A 785 32.49 24.95 21.74
C SER A 785 31.96 23.54 21.49
N CYS A 786 30.63 23.41 21.38
CA CYS A 786 29.96 22.16 21.04
C CYS A 786 29.21 22.30 19.70
N MET A 787 29.42 21.35 18.80
CA MET A 787 28.71 21.25 17.53
C MET A 787 27.92 19.95 17.46
N THR A 788 26.66 20.03 17.03
CA THR A 788 25.83 18.84 16.81
C THR A 788 26.32 18.08 15.58
N MET A 789 26.74 16.83 15.77
CA MET A 789 27.14 15.95 14.66
C MET A 789 25.93 15.29 13.99
N ILE A 790 25.02 14.75 14.80
CA ILE A 790 23.84 14.03 14.33
C ILE A 790 22.70 14.15 15.34
N SER A 791 21.48 14.28 14.83
CA SER A 791 20.24 14.22 15.61
C SER A 791 19.28 13.26 14.93
N THR A 792 18.88 12.22 15.65
CA THR A 792 18.02 11.14 15.15
C THR A 792 16.98 10.77 16.18
N SER A 793 15.77 10.46 15.71
CA SER A 793 14.73 9.92 16.58
C SER A 793 14.77 8.39 16.58
N PHE A 794 14.47 7.76 17.70
CA PHE A 794 14.33 6.30 17.84
C PHE A 794 13.12 5.94 18.71
N SER A 795 12.71 4.67 18.68
CA SER A 795 11.67 4.13 19.56
C SER A 795 11.93 2.64 19.79
N LEU A 796 11.71 2.19 21.04
CA LEU A 796 11.87 0.79 21.45
C LEU A 796 10.54 0.04 21.59
N GLN A 797 9.41 0.67 21.21
CA GLN A 797 8.10 0.03 21.23
C GLN A 797 7.91 -0.94 20.06
N SER A 798 7.32 -2.11 20.33
CA SER A 798 6.99 -3.15 19.34
C SER A 798 5.92 -2.72 18.32
N GLU A 799 5.34 -1.52 18.47
CA GLU A 799 4.13 -1.05 17.80
C GLU A 799 4.28 0.33 17.16
N GLN A 800 5.22 0.51 16.23
CA GLN A 800 5.39 1.83 15.61
C GLN A 800 4.15 2.24 14.78
N ARG A 801 3.47 3.32 15.17
CA ARG A 801 2.59 4.13 14.32
C ARG A 801 3.44 5.23 13.70
N TYR A 802 3.88 5.04 12.46
CA TYR A 802 4.53 6.12 11.71
C TYR A 802 3.48 7.19 11.39
N HIS A 803 3.66 8.39 11.95
CA HIS A 803 2.98 9.58 11.46
C HIS A 803 3.77 10.09 10.25
N TYR A 804 3.30 9.76 9.05
CA TYR A 804 3.89 10.26 7.81
C TYR A 804 3.50 11.72 7.63
N SER A 805 4.47 12.62 7.52
CA SER A 805 4.22 13.98 7.05
C SER A 805 3.79 13.95 5.57
N CYS A 806 3.20 15.04 5.06
CA CYS A 806 2.92 15.16 3.63
C CYS A 806 4.19 14.97 2.77
N LYS A 807 5.35 15.40 3.27
CA LYS A 807 6.64 15.20 2.58
C LYS A 807 7.03 13.72 2.56
N ASP A 808 6.79 12.98 3.63
CA ASP A 808 7.06 11.53 3.66
C ASP A 808 6.16 10.76 2.71
N TRP A 809 4.89 11.16 2.61
CA TRP A 809 3.98 10.62 1.60
C TRP A 809 4.46 10.84 0.17
N ILE A 810 4.90 12.06 -0.16
CA ILE A 810 5.40 12.38 -1.50
C ILE A 810 6.66 11.56 -1.81
N ARG A 811 7.59 11.44 -0.87
CA ARG A 811 8.81 10.62 -1.02
C ARG A 811 8.47 9.15 -1.30
N CYS A 812 7.58 8.58 -0.49
CA CYS A 812 7.16 7.18 -0.67
C CYS A 812 6.40 6.98 -1.99
N LEU A 813 5.61 7.97 -2.44
CA LEU A 813 4.99 7.93 -3.76
C LEU A 813 6.05 7.95 -4.87
N MET A 814 7.04 8.83 -4.77
CA MET A 814 8.09 8.94 -5.78
C MET A 814 9.02 7.72 -5.86
N LEU A 815 9.25 7.00 -4.76
CA LEU A 815 10.12 5.81 -4.73
C LEU A 815 9.35 4.52 -5.00
N PHE A 816 8.12 4.40 -4.47
CA PHE A 816 7.38 3.16 -4.58
C PHE A 816 6.34 3.16 -5.69
N ALA A 817 5.82 4.29 -6.18
CA ALA A 817 4.79 4.22 -7.23
C ALA A 817 5.41 3.92 -8.60
N ASP A 818 4.74 3.09 -9.39
CA ASP A 818 5.13 2.84 -10.78
C ASP A 818 4.85 4.12 -11.60
N ALA A 819 5.83 5.01 -11.66
CA ALA A 819 5.68 6.33 -12.26
C ALA A 819 5.22 6.26 -13.73
N PRO A 820 5.73 5.33 -14.57
CA PRO A 820 5.15 5.05 -15.90
C PRO A 820 3.63 4.83 -15.88
N VAL A 821 3.13 3.99 -14.97
CA VAL A 821 1.70 3.67 -14.84
C VAL A 821 0.91 4.87 -14.29
N VAL A 822 1.45 5.57 -13.29
CA VAL A 822 0.82 6.76 -12.69
C VAL A 822 0.64 7.87 -13.71
N ILE A 823 1.68 8.18 -14.48
CA ILE A 823 1.63 9.21 -15.53
C ILE A 823 0.60 8.82 -16.60
N LYS A 824 0.62 7.57 -17.08
CA LYS A 824 -0.35 7.05 -18.06
C LYS A 824 -1.79 7.22 -17.58
N GLY A 825 -2.06 6.86 -16.32
CA GLY A 825 -3.41 6.94 -15.77
C GLY A 825 -3.88 8.35 -15.43
N LEU A 826 -2.99 9.24 -14.95
CA LEU A 826 -3.33 10.65 -14.75
C LEU A 826 -3.68 11.33 -16.08
N CYS A 827 -2.92 11.06 -17.15
CA CYS A 827 -3.26 11.53 -18.49
C CYS A 827 -4.65 11.05 -18.92
N LEU A 828 -4.99 9.79 -18.66
CA LEU A 828 -6.30 9.24 -19.00
C LEU A 828 -7.43 9.77 -18.12
N ILE A 829 -7.22 9.97 -16.82
CA ILE A 829 -8.19 10.67 -15.96
C ILE A 829 -8.40 12.07 -16.51
N GLY A 830 -7.35 12.78 -16.90
CA GLY A 830 -7.44 14.08 -17.56
C GLY A 830 -8.33 14.01 -18.80
N LEU A 831 -8.11 13.02 -19.67
CA LEU A 831 -8.91 12.78 -20.87
C LEU A 831 -10.38 12.41 -20.55
N LEU A 832 -10.61 11.58 -19.53
CA LEU A 832 -11.96 11.16 -19.10
C LEU A 832 -12.72 12.30 -18.44
N LEU A 833 -12.09 13.04 -17.51
CA LEU A 833 -12.66 14.24 -16.89
C LEU A 833 -12.96 15.28 -17.96
N TYR A 834 -12.07 15.47 -18.94
CA TYR A 834 -12.34 16.33 -20.07
C TYR A 834 -13.53 15.83 -20.90
N GLY A 835 -13.59 14.54 -21.24
CA GLY A 835 -14.72 13.92 -21.91
C GLY A 835 -16.03 14.10 -21.13
N ILE A 836 -16.02 13.89 -19.82
CA ILE A 836 -17.16 14.06 -18.91
C ILE A 836 -17.59 15.52 -18.86
N LEU A 837 -16.67 16.48 -18.68
CA LEU A 837 -16.94 17.92 -18.70
C LEU A 837 -17.51 18.36 -20.06
N VAL A 838 -17.07 17.73 -21.16
CA VAL A 838 -17.55 17.99 -22.52
C VAL A 838 -18.90 17.30 -22.80
N HIS A 839 -19.20 16.11 -22.25
CA HIS A 839 -20.34 15.26 -22.62
C HIS A 839 -21.47 15.16 -21.59
N ILE A 840 -21.28 15.43 -20.28
CA ILE A 840 -22.36 15.43 -19.26
C ILE A 840 -23.55 16.32 -19.67
N PRO A 841 -23.37 17.50 -20.27
CA PRO A 841 -24.50 18.34 -20.70
C PRO A 841 -25.30 17.78 -21.88
N TYR A 842 -24.90 16.63 -22.45
CA TYR A 842 -25.63 15.91 -23.49
C TYR A 842 -26.71 14.98 -22.92
N PHE A 843 -26.49 14.40 -21.73
CA PHE A 843 -27.44 13.51 -21.05
C PHE A 843 -28.45 14.25 -20.18
N SER A 844 -28.10 15.45 -19.68
CA SER A 844 -29.00 16.26 -18.84
C SER A 844 -30.19 16.88 -19.60
N THR A 845 -30.32 16.64 -20.91
CA THR A 845 -31.47 17.09 -21.70
C THR A 845 -32.51 15.99 -21.98
N GLY A 846 -32.31 14.77 -21.45
CA GLY A 846 -33.20 13.63 -21.72
C GLY A 846 -34.03 13.10 -20.55
N SER A 847 -33.83 13.52 -19.29
CA SER A 847 -34.55 12.90 -18.16
C SER A 847 -34.77 13.85 -16.97
N CYS A 848 -36.02 13.94 -16.51
CA CYS A 848 -36.58 14.91 -15.57
C CYS A 848 -36.27 14.67 -14.06
N TRP A 849 -35.05 14.26 -13.68
CA TRP A 849 -34.76 13.86 -12.28
C TRP A 849 -33.64 14.63 -11.57
N LEU A 850 -33.24 15.81 -12.05
CA LEU A 850 -32.21 16.64 -11.39
C LEU A 850 -32.79 17.92 -10.74
N PRO A 851 -32.30 18.35 -9.57
CA PRO A 851 -32.77 19.56 -8.87
C PRO A 851 -32.69 20.82 -9.76
N SER A 852 -33.68 21.71 -9.62
CA SER A 852 -33.87 22.90 -10.46
C SER A 852 -32.68 23.87 -10.50
N SER A 853 -31.79 23.85 -9.50
CA SER A 853 -30.55 24.65 -9.48
C SER A 853 -29.52 24.21 -10.53
N TRP A 854 -29.51 22.93 -10.93
CA TRP A 854 -28.58 22.39 -11.93
C TRP A 854 -29.06 22.62 -13.37
N ILE A 855 -30.36 22.80 -13.59
CA ILE A 855 -30.96 23.11 -14.90
C ILE A 855 -30.60 24.54 -15.35
N VAL A 856 -30.49 25.47 -14.39
CA VAL A 856 -30.03 26.86 -14.66
C VAL A 856 -28.54 26.88 -15.05
N PHE A 857 -27.72 26.02 -14.42
CA PHE A 857 -26.33 25.82 -14.79
C PHE A 857 -26.20 25.18 -16.20
N GLY A 858 -27.02 24.17 -16.51
CA GLY A 858 -27.09 23.52 -17.82
C GLY A 858 -27.56 24.43 -18.97
N LYS A 859 -28.45 25.39 -18.71
CA LYS A 859 -28.90 26.37 -19.73
C LYS A 859 -27.83 27.41 -20.09
N ARG A 860 -26.98 27.82 -19.14
CA ARG A 860 -25.78 28.65 -19.44
C ARG A 860 -24.72 27.91 -20.28
N LEU A 861 -24.73 26.59 -20.27
CA LEU A 861 -23.84 25.70 -21.05
C LEU A 861 -24.32 25.40 -22.49
N SER A 862 -25.48 25.91 -22.91
CA SER A 862 -25.98 25.75 -24.29
C SER A 862 -25.06 26.37 -25.35
N PHE A 863 -24.31 27.40 -24.97
CA PHE A 863 -23.30 28.09 -25.79
C PHE A 863 -22.11 27.19 -26.16
N VAL A 864 -21.84 26.14 -25.37
CA VAL A 864 -20.73 25.19 -25.59
C VAL A 864 -21.03 24.22 -26.76
N ARG A 865 -22.27 24.15 -27.28
CA ARG A 865 -22.67 23.24 -28.38
C ARG A 865 -21.94 23.45 -29.71
N LYS A 866 -21.57 24.68 -30.10
CA LYS A 866 -20.86 24.94 -31.38
C LYS A 866 -19.34 24.77 -31.27
N THR A 867 -18.77 25.06 -30.10
CA THR A 867 -17.36 24.81 -29.80
C THR A 867 -17.09 23.30 -29.64
N ARG A 868 -18.09 22.54 -29.16
CA ARG A 868 -18.10 21.07 -29.03
C ARG A 868 -17.75 20.30 -30.30
N TRP A 869 -18.40 20.59 -31.44
CA TRP A 869 -18.14 19.85 -32.69
C TRP A 869 -16.68 19.98 -33.16
N ARG A 870 -16.12 21.19 -33.08
CA ARG A 870 -14.74 21.46 -33.51
C ARG A 870 -13.72 20.83 -32.57
N VAL A 871 -13.99 20.85 -31.26
CA VAL A 871 -13.17 20.15 -30.26
C VAL A 871 -13.27 18.64 -30.44
N SER A 872 -14.45 18.08 -30.68
CA SER A 872 -14.64 16.66 -30.97
C SER A 872 -13.95 16.22 -32.26
N GLN A 873 -13.89 17.07 -33.29
CA GLN A 873 -13.09 16.81 -34.49
C GLN A 873 -11.58 16.82 -34.18
N VAL A 874 -11.08 17.80 -33.44
CA VAL A 874 -9.67 17.84 -33.01
C VAL A 874 -9.31 16.60 -32.18
N LEU A 875 -10.21 16.13 -31.32
CA LEU A 875 -10.02 14.87 -30.57
C LEU A 875 -10.09 13.65 -31.47
N PHE A 876 -11.08 13.55 -32.37
CA PHE A 876 -11.22 12.46 -33.32
C PHE A 876 -9.95 12.30 -34.18
N TYR A 877 -9.44 13.40 -34.73
CA TYR A 877 -8.22 13.40 -35.53
C TYR A 877 -6.98 13.05 -34.68
N ASN A 878 -6.83 13.59 -33.47
CA ASN A 878 -5.69 13.25 -32.62
C ASN A 878 -5.73 11.82 -32.05
N PHE A 879 -6.92 11.24 -31.83
CA PHE A 879 -7.04 9.89 -31.24
C PHE A 879 -7.00 8.78 -32.29
N LEU A 880 -7.63 8.97 -33.46
CA LEU A 880 -7.62 7.99 -34.55
C LEU A 880 -6.42 8.15 -35.48
N LEU A 881 -6.01 9.38 -35.80
CA LEU A 881 -4.88 9.63 -36.71
C LEU A 881 -3.58 9.93 -35.97
N GLY A 882 -3.60 10.39 -34.72
CA GLY A 882 -2.39 10.63 -33.92
C GLY A 882 -1.40 9.46 -33.85
N PRO A 883 -1.85 8.21 -33.65
CA PRO A 883 -0.95 7.05 -33.72
C PRO A 883 -0.30 6.86 -35.10
N LEU A 884 -0.91 7.38 -36.16
CA LEU A 884 -0.43 7.29 -37.55
C LEU A 884 0.36 8.53 -37.99
N LEU A 885 0.35 9.62 -37.21
CA LEU A 885 1.02 10.87 -37.53
C LEU A 885 2.46 10.83 -37.00
N ILE A 886 3.41 10.86 -37.94
CA ILE A 886 4.85 10.98 -37.65
C ILE A 886 5.11 12.43 -37.19
N LEU A 887 5.55 12.60 -35.95
CA LEU A 887 5.97 13.89 -35.38
C LEU A 887 7.32 14.30 -35.93
N PHE A 888 8.31 13.40 -35.88
CA PHE A 888 9.68 13.65 -36.35
C PHE A 888 10.32 12.37 -36.90
N ARG A 889 11.17 12.52 -37.92
CA ARG A 889 12.14 11.49 -38.29
C ARG A 889 13.34 11.65 -37.37
N VAL A 890 13.64 10.63 -36.58
CA VAL A 890 14.86 10.55 -35.79
C VAL A 890 15.93 10.01 -36.72
N THR A 891 16.66 10.92 -37.38
CA THR A 891 17.93 10.62 -38.06
C THR A 891 19.01 11.28 -37.26
N GLY A 892 19.83 10.48 -36.57
CA GLY A 892 21.09 10.94 -36.02
C GLY A 892 22.23 10.38 -36.85
N ASP A 893 23.25 11.20 -37.11
CA ASP A 893 24.56 10.75 -37.58
C ASP A 893 25.19 9.67 -36.67
N ASP A 894 24.62 9.50 -35.46
CA ASP A 894 25.04 8.58 -34.41
C ASP A 894 24.41 7.16 -34.51
N TYR A 895 23.43 6.92 -35.39
CA TYR A 895 22.84 5.58 -35.59
C TYR A 895 23.18 5.05 -36.99
N HIS A 896 24.35 4.41 -37.11
CA HIS A 896 24.86 3.78 -38.33
C HIS A 896 23.76 3.00 -39.09
N ASN A 897 23.15 3.66 -40.09
CA ASN A 897 22.10 3.15 -41.00
C ASN A 897 20.70 2.84 -40.41
N CYS A 898 20.40 3.19 -39.17
CA CYS A 898 19.05 3.00 -38.62
C CYS A 898 18.20 4.28 -38.71
N THR A 899 16.97 4.16 -39.21
CA THR A 899 15.98 5.26 -39.20
C THR A 899 14.94 5.05 -38.12
N GLY A 900 14.73 6.09 -37.31
CA GLY A 900 13.65 6.14 -36.34
C GLY A 900 12.52 7.10 -36.73
N TYR A 901 11.30 6.80 -36.29
CA TYR A 901 10.11 7.62 -36.48
C TYR A 901 9.40 7.80 -35.15
N MET A 902 9.23 9.04 -34.72
CA MET A 902 8.51 9.37 -33.50
C MET A 902 7.03 9.61 -33.83
N PHE A 903 6.13 8.90 -33.17
CA PHE A 903 4.67 9.06 -33.23
C PHE A 903 4.15 9.64 -31.90
N PHE A 904 2.87 10.04 -31.85
CA PHE A 904 2.27 10.64 -30.65
C PHE A 904 2.21 9.73 -29.41
N PHE A 905 2.31 8.41 -29.59
CA PHE A 905 2.17 7.44 -28.50
C PHE A 905 3.34 6.45 -28.41
N TYR A 906 4.23 6.47 -29.40
CA TYR A 906 5.41 5.62 -29.44
C TYR A 906 6.45 6.18 -30.40
N THR A 907 7.72 5.88 -30.17
CA THR A 907 8.79 6.00 -31.16
C THR A 907 9.06 4.62 -31.77
N PHE A 908 9.39 4.54 -33.06
CA PHE A 908 9.78 3.32 -33.76
C PHE A 908 11.21 3.46 -34.24
N VAL A 909 12.14 2.61 -33.81
CA VAL A 909 13.56 2.69 -34.20
C VAL A 909 14.05 1.29 -34.57
N CYS A 910 14.77 1.16 -35.68
CA CYS A 910 15.38 -0.10 -36.15
C CYS A 910 14.41 -1.31 -36.22
N GLY A 911 13.12 -1.12 -36.46
CA GLY A 911 12.15 -2.23 -36.51
C GLY A 911 11.41 -2.49 -35.19
N GLU A 912 11.71 -1.77 -34.12
CA GLU A 912 11.10 -1.95 -32.80
C GLU A 912 10.35 -0.71 -32.32
N ILE A 913 9.25 -0.94 -31.60
CA ILE A 913 8.46 0.11 -30.95
C ILE A 913 9.06 0.42 -29.57
N GLN A 914 9.50 1.66 -29.40
CA GLN A 914 9.90 2.25 -28.13
C GLN A 914 8.81 3.20 -27.60
N ALA A 915 8.13 2.84 -26.52
CA ALA A 915 7.27 3.78 -25.80
C ALA A 915 8.09 4.90 -25.13
N SER A 916 7.93 6.16 -25.53
CA SER A 916 8.54 7.29 -24.81
C SER A 916 7.48 8.05 -24.01
N TYR A 917 7.71 8.19 -22.71
CA TYR A 917 6.72 8.69 -21.75
C TYR A 917 6.46 10.20 -21.86
N LEU A 918 7.43 10.94 -22.40
CA LEU A 918 7.29 12.37 -22.70
C LEU A 918 6.31 12.64 -23.85
N GLU A 919 6.05 11.68 -24.73
CA GLU A 919 5.09 11.84 -25.84
C GLU A 919 3.66 12.09 -25.33
N MET A 920 3.24 11.36 -24.29
CA MET A 920 1.93 11.55 -23.65
C MET A 920 1.83 12.87 -22.87
N TYR A 921 2.92 13.30 -22.23
CA TYR A 921 2.96 14.58 -21.51
C TYR A 921 2.93 15.77 -22.48
N ASN A 922 3.69 15.68 -23.58
CA ASN A 922 3.65 16.66 -24.67
C ASN A 922 2.28 16.68 -25.34
N LEU A 923 1.62 15.53 -25.52
CA LEU A 923 0.24 15.46 -25.99
C LEU A 923 -0.73 16.16 -25.02
N LEU A 924 -0.59 15.96 -23.71
CA LEU A 924 -1.43 16.62 -22.69
C LEU A 924 -1.20 18.15 -22.67
N LEU A 925 0.06 18.59 -22.68
CA LEU A 925 0.42 20.01 -22.75
C LEU A 925 -0.04 20.66 -24.05
N GLN A 926 0.16 20.00 -25.19
CA GLN A 926 -0.34 20.46 -26.48
C GLN A 926 -1.86 20.53 -26.49
N GLN A 927 -2.56 19.54 -25.92
CA GLN A 927 -4.02 19.59 -25.81
C GLN A 927 -4.48 20.73 -24.90
N LEU A 928 -3.83 20.97 -23.76
CA LEU A 928 -4.13 22.11 -22.89
C LEU A 928 -3.83 23.45 -23.57
N TRP A 929 -2.71 23.57 -24.28
CA TRP A 929 -2.32 24.80 -24.98
C TRP A 929 -3.18 25.10 -26.20
N PHE A 930 -3.45 24.10 -27.05
CA PHE A 930 -4.20 24.28 -28.30
C PHE A 930 -5.73 24.23 -28.11
N ALA A 931 -6.24 23.58 -27.06
CA ALA A 931 -7.68 23.55 -26.80
C ALA A 931 -8.13 24.65 -25.84
N CYS A 932 -7.41 24.92 -24.73
CA CYS A 932 -7.89 25.82 -23.68
C CYS A 932 -7.57 27.30 -23.94
N ILE A 933 -6.39 27.63 -24.46
CA ILE A 933 -6.00 29.05 -24.65
C ILE A 933 -6.82 29.72 -25.76
N PRO A 934 -7.01 29.12 -26.96
CA PRO A 934 -7.82 29.74 -28.01
C PRO A 934 -9.29 29.87 -27.62
N SER A 935 -9.83 28.93 -26.83
CA SER A 935 -11.23 28.98 -26.39
C SER A 935 -11.45 30.06 -25.33
N VAL A 936 -10.54 30.21 -24.35
CA VAL A 936 -10.58 31.31 -23.37
C VAL A 936 -10.44 32.68 -24.04
N CYS A 937 -9.52 32.84 -24.99
CA CYS A 937 -9.34 34.10 -25.72
C CYS A 937 -10.57 34.45 -26.59
N LEU A 938 -11.22 33.46 -27.20
CA LEU A 938 -12.44 33.68 -27.98
C LEU A 938 -13.65 34.03 -27.10
N ASP A 939 -13.69 33.49 -25.87
CA ASP A 939 -14.74 33.78 -24.88
C ASP A 939 -14.62 35.21 -24.33
N ILE A 940 -13.39 35.69 -24.11
CA ILE A 940 -13.13 37.11 -23.78
C ILE A 940 -13.58 38.02 -24.92
N TYR A 941 -13.27 37.67 -26.17
CA TYR A 941 -13.68 38.43 -27.35
C TYR A 941 -15.21 38.47 -27.56
N ARG A 942 -15.93 37.39 -27.24
CA ARG A 942 -17.40 37.35 -27.36
C ARG A 942 -18.13 38.00 -26.19
N CYS A 943 -17.57 37.99 -24.97
CA CYS A 943 -18.09 38.78 -23.86
C CYS A 943 -18.02 40.29 -24.17
N TYR A 944 -16.98 40.71 -24.90
CA TYR A 944 -16.84 42.08 -25.41
C TYR A 944 -17.94 42.43 -26.44
N LEU A 945 -18.22 41.55 -27.41
CA LEU A 945 -19.28 41.78 -28.41
C LEU A 945 -20.71 41.84 -27.82
N LYS A 946 -20.98 41.11 -26.73
CA LYS A 946 -22.29 41.16 -26.04
C LYS A 946 -22.52 42.43 -25.22
N GLN A 947 -21.48 43.21 -24.92
CA GLN A 947 -21.66 44.52 -24.29
C GLN A 947 -22.12 45.60 -25.28
N ASP A 948 -22.02 45.37 -26.60
CA ASP A 948 -22.53 46.29 -27.64
C ASP A 948 -24.04 46.14 -27.91
N GLU A 949 -24.72 45.13 -27.34
CA GLU A 949 -26.18 44.91 -27.54
C GLU A 949 -27.08 45.52 -26.46
N LYS A 950 -26.55 46.24 -25.46
CA LYS A 950 -27.38 47.02 -24.53
C LYS A 950 -27.63 48.43 -25.09
N PRO A 951 -28.88 48.90 -25.17
CA PRO A 951 -29.16 50.25 -25.64
C PRO A 951 -28.58 51.26 -24.65
N THR A 952 -27.72 52.13 -25.16
CA THR A 952 -27.17 53.28 -24.44
C THR A 952 -28.27 54.31 -24.22
N ASN A 953 -28.59 54.63 -22.95
CA ASN A 953 -29.21 55.92 -22.62
C ASN A 953 -28.20 57.03 -22.91
N GLU A 954 -28.66 58.12 -23.53
CA GLU A 954 -27.86 59.09 -24.29
C GLU A 954 -26.88 60.00 -23.52
N ASN A 955 -26.70 59.89 -22.19
CA ASN A 955 -25.97 60.94 -21.44
C ASN A 955 -24.54 60.62 -20.97
N THR A 956 -23.88 59.56 -21.46
CA THR A 956 -22.48 59.25 -21.04
C THR A 956 -21.56 58.90 -22.23
N CYS A 957 -21.69 59.62 -23.35
CA CYS A 957 -21.04 59.22 -24.61
C CYS A 957 -19.59 59.71 -24.81
N HIS A 958 -19.06 60.61 -23.96
CA HIS A 958 -17.73 61.20 -24.20
C HIS A 958 -16.56 60.57 -23.43
N GLU A 959 -16.73 60.10 -22.19
CA GLU A 959 -15.62 59.48 -21.44
C GLU A 959 -15.31 58.04 -21.87
N ASN A 960 -16.32 57.27 -22.30
CA ASN A 960 -16.15 55.86 -22.70
C ASN A 960 -15.46 55.65 -24.07
N LYS A 961 -15.32 56.69 -24.89
CA LYS A 961 -14.67 56.58 -26.22
C LYS A 961 -13.14 56.50 -26.14
N PHE A 962 -12.54 57.07 -25.09
CA PHE A 962 -11.08 57.12 -24.92
C PHE A 962 -10.53 55.78 -24.38
N GLU A 963 -11.23 55.16 -23.43
CA GLU A 963 -10.95 53.80 -22.90
C GLU A 963 -11.19 52.70 -23.94
N ARG A 964 -12.26 52.82 -24.76
CA ARG A 964 -12.55 51.88 -25.86
C ARG A 964 -11.45 51.83 -26.93
N ARG A 965 -10.80 52.97 -27.25
CA ARG A 965 -9.71 53.00 -28.26
C ARG A 965 -8.42 52.32 -27.78
N LYS A 966 -8.07 52.44 -26.50
CA LYS A 966 -6.92 51.70 -25.92
C LYS A 966 -7.14 50.19 -25.93
N SER A 967 -8.37 49.76 -25.64
CA SER A 967 -8.76 48.34 -25.59
C SER A 967 -8.79 47.67 -26.98
N VAL A 968 -9.22 48.40 -28.03
CA VAL A 968 -9.21 47.91 -29.42
C VAL A 968 -7.79 47.81 -29.97
N LEU A 969 -6.91 48.77 -29.67
CA LEU A 969 -5.48 48.69 -30.02
C LEU A 969 -4.77 47.54 -29.28
N PHE A 970 -5.18 47.23 -28.04
CA PHE A 970 -4.67 46.10 -27.27
C PHE A 970 -5.13 44.75 -27.85
N ALA A 971 -6.42 44.61 -28.22
CA ALA A 971 -6.97 43.39 -28.82
C ALA A 971 -6.43 43.14 -30.24
N LEU A 972 -6.26 44.17 -31.07
CA LEU A 972 -5.69 44.04 -32.42
C LEU A 972 -4.20 43.66 -32.40
N ARG A 973 -3.43 44.12 -31.39
CA ARG A 973 -2.05 43.69 -31.17
C ARG A 973 -1.94 42.18 -30.85
N TYR A 974 -2.95 41.61 -30.20
CA TYR A 974 -3.05 40.18 -29.87
C TYR A 974 -3.69 39.32 -30.98
N TRP A 975 -4.39 39.90 -31.95
CA TRP A 975 -5.02 39.17 -33.05
C TRP A 975 -4.09 39.00 -34.28
N SER A 976 -3.15 39.92 -34.50
CA SER A 976 -2.16 39.83 -35.58
C SER A 976 -1.32 38.53 -35.62
N PRO A 977 -0.89 37.92 -34.49
CA PRO A 977 -0.15 36.66 -34.51
C PRO A 977 -0.97 35.46 -35.00
N HIS A 978 -2.30 35.52 -34.91
CA HIS A 978 -3.18 34.37 -35.19
C HIS A 978 -3.28 33.99 -36.67
N LYS A 979 -3.19 34.97 -37.60
CA LYS A 979 -3.10 34.65 -39.03
C LYS A 979 -1.79 33.92 -39.32
N SER A 980 -0.69 34.39 -38.75
CA SER A 980 0.63 33.79 -38.89
C SER A 980 0.70 32.38 -38.32
N ILE A 981 0.02 32.13 -37.20
CA ILE A 981 -0.04 30.81 -36.55
C ILE A 981 -0.94 29.82 -37.32
N CYS A 982 -2.10 30.25 -37.81
CA CYS A 982 -2.93 29.41 -38.69
C CYS A 982 -2.25 29.14 -40.04
N LEU A 983 -1.49 30.11 -40.57
CA LEU A 983 -0.66 29.92 -41.76
C LEU A 983 0.49 28.95 -41.48
N LEU A 984 1.15 29.06 -40.32
CA LEU A 984 2.16 28.09 -39.87
C LEU A 984 1.58 26.69 -39.74
N TYR A 985 0.37 26.57 -39.16
CA TYR A 985 -0.32 25.30 -39.00
C TYR A 985 -0.71 24.69 -40.35
N GLY A 986 -1.20 25.52 -41.29
CA GLY A 986 -1.46 25.11 -42.67
C GLY A 986 -0.19 24.71 -43.43
N LEU A 987 0.91 25.42 -43.24
CA LEU A 987 2.22 25.11 -43.84
C LEU A 987 2.84 23.83 -43.27
N VAL A 988 2.70 23.58 -41.96
CA VAL A 988 3.14 22.33 -41.31
C VAL A 988 2.32 21.15 -41.81
N ILE A 989 0.99 21.30 -41.92
CA ILE A 989 0.11 20.27 -42.49
C ILE A 989 0.45 20.01 -43.96
N LEU A 990 0.66 21.05 -44.77
CA LEU A 990 1.05 20.91 -46.19
C LEU A 990 2.43 20.29 -46.35
N TYR A 991 3.38 20.62 -45.46
CA TYR A 991 4.70 19.99 -45.41
C TYR A 991 4.61 18.50 -45.04
N GLN A 992 3.78 18.16 -44.03
CA GLN A 992 3.51 16.78 -43.63
C GLN A 992 2.77 15.99 -44.73
N LEU A 993 1.81 16.60 -45.43
CA LEU A 993 1.15 16.02 -46.61
C LEU A 993 2.11 15.84 -47.78
N GLY A 994 3.04 16.77 -47.99
CA GLY A 994 4.10 16.66 -48.99
C GLY A 994 5.08 15.52 -48.69
N ILE A 995 5.35 15.25 -47.41
CA ILE A 995 6.09 14.07 -46.97
C ILE A 995 5.25 12.80 -47.21
N LEU A 996 3.99 12.77 -46.78
CA LEU A 996 3.08 11.64 -46.97
C LEU A 996 2.94 11.24 -48.45
N LEU A 997 2.78 12.23 -49.34
CA LEU A 997 2.64 12.04 -50.79
C LEU A 997 3.93 11.56 -51.46
N ARG A 998 5.12 11.87 -50.90
CA ARG A 998 6.39 11.30 -51.39
C ARG A 998 6.57 9.82 -51.02
N TYR A 999 5.88 9.32 -49.99
CA TYR A 999 6.04 7.96 -49.47
C TYR A 999 4.97 6.96 -49.94
N VAL A 1000 3.81 7.40 -50.44
CA VAL A 1000 2.72 6.50 -50.91
C VAL A 1000 3.00 5.85 -52.29
N GLY A 1001 4.21 6.00 -52.83
CA GLY A 1001 4.60 5.45 -54.12
C GLY A 1001 4.65 3.92 -54.26
N CYS A 1002 4.50 3.11 -53.19
CA CYS A 1002 4.69 1.65 -53.32
C CYS A 1002 3.70 0.71 -52.59
N PHE A 1003 2.72 1.16 -51.80
CA PHE A 1003 1.73 0.22 -51.23
C PHE A 1003 0.31 0.81 -51.16
N GLY A 1004 -0.48 0.50 -52.18
CA GLY A 1004 -1.78 -0.17 -51.94
C GLY A 1004 -3.05 0.68 -51.82
N PHE A 1005 -3.37 1.48 -52.86
CA PHE A 1005 -4.67 1.62 -53.55
C PHE A 1005 -6.02 1.87 -52.79
N TRP A 1006 -6.14 1.72 -51.47
CA TRP A 1006 -7.41 1.91 -50.76
C TRP A 1006 -7.60 3.27 -50.08
N SER A 1007 -6.53 4.01 -49.77
CA SER A 1007 -6.63 5.36 -49.17
C SER A 1007 -6.97 6.46 -50.19
N CYS A 1008 -6.66 6.26 -51.47
CA CYS A 1008 -6.90 7.24 -52.53
C CYS A 1008 -8.38 7.45 -52.89
N LEU A 1009 -9.27 6.51 -52.57
CA LEU A 1009 -10.71 6.64 -52.86
C LEU A 1009 -11.46 7.52 -51.84
N CYS A 1010 -10.93 7.72 -50.63
CA CYS A 1010 -11.60 8.51 -49.59
C CYS A 1010 -11.15 9.99 -49.54
N SER A 1011 -10.04 10.36 -50.19
CA SER A 1011 -9.46 11.71 -50.12
C SER A 1011 -10.17 12.79 -50.97
N PRO A 1012 -10.70 12.51 -52.18
CA PRO A 1012 -11.41 13.54 -52.96
C PRO A 1012 -12.72 13.99 -52.30
N LEU A 1013 -13.40 13.06 -51.60
CA LEU A 1013 -14.64 13.34 -50.84
C LEU A 1013 -14.38 14.23 -49.62
N LEU A 1014 -13.26 14.03 -48.91
CA LEU A 1014 -12.87 14.86 -47.77
C LEU A 1014 -12.41 16.26 -48.19
N SER A 1015 -11.76 16.40 -49.34
CA SER A 1015 -11.33 17.69 -49.89
C SER A 1015 -12.52 18.56 -50.33
N LEU A 1016 -13.54 17.93 -50.93
CA LEU A 1016 -14.79 18.60 -51.32
C LEU A 1016 -15.61 19.05 -50.10
N VAL A 1017 -15.63 18.26 -49.03
CA VAL A 1017 -16.31 18.64 -47.77
C VAL A 1017 -15.57 19.78 -47.05
N PHE A 1018 -14.24 19.83 -47.12
CA PHE A 1018 -13.45 20.91 -46.50
C PHE A 1018 -13.57 22.24 -47.26
N PHE A 1019 -13.60 22.20 -48.60
CA PHE A 1019 -13.75 23.41 -49.42
C PHE A 1019 -15.15 24.03 -49.29
N TYR A 1020 -16.20 23.20 -49.16
CA TYR A 1020 -17.57 23.66 -48.89
C TYR A 1020 -17.81 24.16 -47.46
N SER A 1021 -16.89 23.87 -46.52
CA SER A 1021 -17.00 24.31 -45.12
C SER A 1021 -16.21 25.59 -44.82
N CYS A 1022 -15.36 26.04 -45.76
CA CYS A 1022 -14.57 27.28 -45.67
C CYS A 1022 -15.14 28.46 -46.49
N LEU A 1023 -16.04 28.19 -47.44
CA LEU A 1023 -17.02 29.17 -47.95
C LEU A 1023 -18.18 29.27 -46.95
#